data_AF-A0AAE0IMA4-F1
#
_entry.id   AF-A0AAE0IMA4-F1
#
_cell.length_a   1.000
_cell.length_b   1.000
_cell.length_c   1.000
_cell.angle_alpha   90.00
_cell.angle_beta   90.00
_cell.angle_gamma   90.00
#
_symmetry.space_group_name_H-M   'P 1'
#
loop_
_entity.id
_entity.type
_entity.pdbx_description
1 polymer ?
#
loop_
_entity_poly.entity_id
_entity_poly.type
_entity_poly.pdbx_seq_one_letter_code
_entity_poly.pdbx_strand_id
1 'polypeptide(L)'
;MAGPSSLSSPSAIAGSVPVPAQLPASVIAILTDPFRVSLATALAAVGYSALYSGPYDVLLLLSLAIVRQGVNLGDGGFSGLISWSLAKPVGGTILAFLAFQLFRLRWTRAEQEPWNGPAKALLFPCRTTHARMFPEKHSFSYSYLVVGVPVGWQGTAGDMISTGVKTSSGLSSWFSLAPQARKGWYDIDAGDYLQRGMAELGLRGKLDAYLQTQGVDPSIYPHAYLVTAARFLGYHFNPVSFWYLYGADKSLAAMILEVNNTFDERRMYLLTPKDDSDSQIAGESKGVEQSLPPRTVLKQSWPKDFHVSPFNSRHGSYSLTAVDPLSPFMQGTGPLTNTINLVSSKGHGKLVARLIPDGDAIDPATMTLYHKLRFLAAWGWVGFVTFPRIVKEAGLLFFRRKLHVWFRPEPLKESIGRHADQTERQLEATFRRYLRHLVQQSTEPLAVKYISAGLSPNKQDDAAEVMLSPTARDGAGAVEELEIKVLTPVFYSRFVHYAHDLEAFFCELNESCTVWVSRPDLLPKFVLKKPSPTLNLSSLADFAYFKIIQHLRTRPERIERPLTSSAAAVKKPATVDIRDFRISSMDGYVLAHEDPEAKKEYRSCVLTLFLADKIALGIVPLLGAQRLALQVLFAWLLSPSVGSLLTEFVEVARRIVVS
;
A
#
# COMPACT_ATOMS: atom_id res chain seq x y z
N MET A 1 -62.52 87.91 -25.96
CA MET A 1 -62.31 88.60 -24.67
C MET A 1 -60.92 88.20 -24.18
N ALA A 2 -60.05 89.22 -24.02
CA ALA A 2 -58.72 89.28 -23.38
C ALA A 2 -57.79 88.04 -23.49
N GLY A 3 -56.60 88.06 -24.08
CA GLY A 3 -55.62 89.14 -24.29
C GLY A 3 -54.23 88.64 -23.80
N PRO A 4 -53.09 89.11 -24.35
CA PRO A 4 -52.17 88.23 -25.08
C PRO A 4 -50.68 88.29 -24.63
N SER A 5 -49.83 87.40 -25.18
CA SER A 5 -48.47 87.77 -25.62
C SER A 5 -47.85 86.78 -26.60
N SER A 6 -47.53 87.35 -27.75
CA SER A 6 -46.79 86.93 -28.95
C SER A 6 -45.28 86.74 -28.70
N LEU A 7 -44.38 86.23 -29.56
CA LEU A 7 -44.27 86.16 -31.03
C LEU A 7 -43.04 85.27 -31.42
N SER A 8 -43.10 84.74 -32.66
CA SER A 8 -42.04 84.49 -33.69
C SER A 8 -40.78 83.62 -33.47
N SER A 9 -40.72 82.58 -34.31
CA SER A 9 -39.61 81.88 -35.01
C SER A 9 -38.98 82.70 -36.18
N PRO A 10 -38.07 82.20 -37.07
CA PRO A 10 -37.03 81.14 -37.04
C PRO A 10 -35.65 81.52 -37.70
N SER A 11 -34.73 80.53 -37.74
CA SER A 11 -33.74 80.20 -38.81
C SER A 11 -32.26 80.67 -38.75
N ALA A 12 -31.39 79.65 -38.73
CA ALA A 12 -30.07 79.42 -39.36
C ALA A 12 -28.98 80.51 -39.44
N ILE A 13 -27.73 80.15 -39.08
CA ILE A 13 -26.53 80.09 -39.97
C ILE A 13 -25.33 79.49 -39.21
N ALA A 14 -24.46 78.85 -39.99
CA ALA A 14 -23.26 78.07 -39.69
C ALA A 14 -22.20 78.71 -38.76
N GLY A 15 -21.47 77.83 -38.07
CA GLY A 15 -20.27 78.16 -37.30
C GLY A 15 -19.28 76.98 -37.28
N SER A 16 -18.01 77.33 -37.47
CA SER A 16 -16.82 76.53 -37.78
C SER A 16 -16.22 75.70 -36.64
N VAL A 17 -15.45 74.69 -37.06
CA VAL A 17 -14.56 73.76 -36.32
C VAL A 17 -13.63 74.45 -35.30
N PRO A 18 -13.33 73.76 -34.18
CA PRO A 18 -11.93 73.54 -33.79
C PRO A 18 -11.60 72.06 -33.51
N VAL A 19 -10.35 71.73 -33.81
CA VAL A 19 -9.63 70.44 -33.76
C VAL A 19 -9.70 69.75 -32.39
N PRO A 20 -9.90 68.41 -32.30
CA PRO A 20 -9.67 67.69 -31.04
C PRO A 20 -8.16 67.52 -30.82
N ALA A 21 -7.70 67.93 -29.63
CA ALA A 21 -6.33 67.79 -29.17
C ALA A 21 -5.82 66.36 -29.36
N GLN A 22 -4.72 66.21 -30.10
CA GLN A 22 -3.96 64.97 -30.15
C GLN A 22 -3.46 64.66 -28.74
N LEU A 23 -3.79 63.47 -28.23
CA LEU A 23 -3.14 62.89 -27.06
C LEU A 23 -1.61 62.91 -27.30
N PRO A 24 -0.79 63.29 -26.31
CA PRO A 24 0.65 63.35 -26.49
C PRO A 24 1.17 61.95 -26.88
N ALA A 25 2.13 61.91 -27.81
CA ALA A 25 2.72 60.67 -28.32
C ALA A 25 3.28 59.73 -27.22
N SER A 26 3.47 60.25 -26.00
CA SER A 26 3.81 59.48 -24.80
C SER A 26 2.70 58.54 -24.30
N VAL A 27 1.41 58.80 -24.59
CA VAL A 27 0.29 57.95 -24.16
C VAL A 27 0.02 56.80 -25.13
N ILE A 28 0.27 57.00 -26.42
CA ILE A 28 0.11 55.95 -27.45
C ILE A 28 1.33 54.99 -27.47
N ALA A 29 2.52 55.47 -27.06
CA ALA A 29 3.71 54.63 -26.89
C ALA A 29 3.62 53.67 -25.69
N ILE A 30 2.80 53.97 -24.67
CA ILE A 30 2.59 53.11 -23.49
C ILE A 30 1.73 51.87 -23.81
N LEU A 31 0.96 51.89 -24.91
CA LEU A 31 -0.02 50.83 -25.21
C LEU A 31 0.40 49.86 -26.33
N THR A 32 1.49 50.12 -27.05
CA THR A 32 1.77 49.37 -28.29
C THR A 32 2.89 48.33 -28.19
N ASP A 33 3.76 48.39 -27.18
CA ASP A 33 4.83 47.39 -26.97
C ASP A 33 4.58 46.37 -25.82
N PRO A 34 4.06 46.74 -24.63
CA PRO A 34 3.83 45.76 -23.55
C PRO A 34 2.67 44.78 -23.85
N PHE A 35 1.78 45.13 -24.78
CA PHE A 35 0.64 44.29 -25.14
C PHE A 35 1.01 43.01 -25.90
N ARG A 36 2.10 43.01 -26.69
CA ARG A 36 2.51 41.82 -27.46
C ARG A 36 3.18 40.75 -26.58
N VAL A 37 3.99 41.18 -25.61
CA VAL A 37 4.57 40.28 -24.60
C VAL A 37 3.49 39.78 -23.65
N SER A 38 2.53 40.64 -23.28
CA SER A 38 1.40 40.28 -22.41
C SER A 38 0.43 39.27 -23.06
N LEU A 39 0.13 39.38 -24.36
CA LEU A 39 -0.77 38.45 -25.05
C LEU A 39 -0.15 37.05 -25.22
N ALA A 40 1.12 36.95 -25.62
CA ALA A 40 1.82 35.66 -25.73
C ALA A 40 1.95 34.99 -24.35
N THR A 41 2.16 35.78 -23.31
CA THR A 41 2.25 35.32 -21.93
C THR A 41 0.89 34.88 -21.38
N ALA A 42 -0.18 35.63 -21.67
CA ALA A 42 -1.55 35.26 -21.33
C ALA A 42 -1.96 33.98 -22.06
N LEU A 43 -1.63 33.83 -23.34
CA LEU A 43 -1.88 32.60 -24.11
C LEU A 43 -1.05 31.41 -23.59
N ALA A 44 0.18 31.64 -23.13
CA ALA A 44 1.01 30.59 -22.53
C ALA A 44 0.54 30.18 -21.12
N ALA A 45 0.06 31.13 -20.31
CA ALA A 45 -0.54 30.88 -19.00
C ALA A 45 -1.94 30.26 -19.12
N VAL A 46 -2.72 30.65 -20.13
CA VAL A 46 -3.98 29.99 -20.52
C VAL A 46 -3.70 28.60 -21.08
N GLY A 47 -2.64 28.41 -21.88
CA GLY A 47 -2.19 27.11 -22.35
C GLY A 47 -1.73 26.20 -21.20
N TYR A 48 -0.97 26.73 -20.24
CA TYR A 48 -0.57 26.03 -19.02
C TYR A 48 -1.78 25.63 -18.17
N SER A 49 -2.71 26.55 -17.93
CA SER A 49 -3.91 26.27 -17.12
C SER A 49 -4.93 25.39 -17.84
N ALA A 50 -4.99 25.43 -19.18
CA ALA A 50 -5.82 24.54 -20.00
C ALA A 50 -5.25 23.11 -20.08
N LEU A 51 -3.91 22.95 -20.05
CA LEU A 51 -3.25 21.64 -20.04
C LEU A 51 -3.15 21.02 -18.64
N TYR A 52 -3.06 21.85 -17.59
CA TYR A 52 -2.80 21.46 -16.21
C TYR A 52 -3.74 22.20 -15.26
N SER A 53 -5.03 21.86 -15.30
CA SER A 53 -6.13 22.59 -14.66
C SER A 53 -6.28 22.33 -13.14
N GLY A 54 -5.16 22.22 -12.41
CA GLY A 54 -5.17 22.03 -10.96
C GLY A 54 -4.94 23.35 -10.20
N PRO A 55 -5.64 23.64 -9.08
CA PRO A 55 -5.35 24.82 -8.25
C PRO A 55 -3.91 24.79 -7.69
N TYR A 56 -3.33 23.60 -7.52
CA TYR A 56 -1.94 23.40 -7.11
C TYR A 56 -0.93 23.80 -8.19
N ASP A 57 -1.27 23.69 -9.47
CA ASP A 57 -0.38 24.03 -10.59
C ASP A 57 -0.23 25.55 -10.74
N VAL A 58 -1.30 26.30 -10.44
CA VAL A 58 -1.29 27.77 -10.36
C VAL A 58 -0.47 28.23 -9.15
N LEU A 59 -0.65 27.60 -7.99
CA LEU A 59 0.18 27.88 -6.80
C LEU A 59 1.65 27.58 -7.05
N LEU A 60 1.96 26.48 -7.74
CA LEU A 60 3.32 26.12 -8.13
C LEU A 60 3.94 27.21 -9.03
N LEU A 61 3.24 27.63 -10.09
CA LEU A 61 3.70 28.68 -11.00
C LEU A 61 3.94 30.01 -10.28
N LEU A 62 3.00 30.45 -9.42
CA LEU A 62 3.14 31.66 -8.63
C LEU A 62 4.31 31.57 -7.64
N SER A 63 4.46 30.45 -6.94
CA SER A 63 5.55 30.25 -5.99
C SER A 63 6.92 30.30 -6.67
N LEU A 64 7.06 29.69 -7.86
CA LEU A 64 8.30 29.72 -8.63
C LEU A 64 8.58 31.10 -9.23
N ALA A 65 7.54 31.87 -9.60
CA ALA A 65 7.69 33.26 -10.04
C ALA A 65 8.21 34.15 -8.91
N ILE A 66 7.67 34.01 -7.69
CA ILE A 66 8.12 34.74 -6.50
C ILE A 66 9.57 34.39 -6.16
N VAL A 67 9.91 33.09 -6.11
CA VAL A 67 11.27 32.60 -5.81
C VAL A 67 12.28 33.08 -6.84
N ARG A 68 11.94 33.03 -8.13
CA ARG A 68 12.86 33.36 -9.22
C ARG A 68 13.08 34.85 -9.40
N GLN A 69 12.04 35.67 -9.19
CA GLN A 69 12.19 37.12 -9.29
C GLN A 69 12.82 37.75 -8.05
N GLY A 70 13.01 37.00 -6.97
CA GLY A 70 13.52 37.54 -5.72
C GLY A 70 12.69 38.74 -5.29
N VAL A 71 11.35 38.63 -5.37
CA VAL A 71 10.47 39.71 -4.93
C VAL A 71 10.80 39.94 -3.46
N ASN A 72 11.48 41.05 -3.20
CA ASN A 72 11.76 41.58 -1.87
C ASN A 72 10.42 41.92 -1.21
N LEU A 73 9.75 40.89 -0.69
CA LEU A 73 8.65 41.02 0.24
C LEU A 73 9.27 41.36 1.61
N GLY A 74 9.78 42.59 1.72
CA GLY A 74 10.32 43.17 2.95
C GLY A 74 11.73 42.71 3.31
N ASP A 75 12.52 43.66 3.81
CA ASP A 75 13.83 43.41 4.43
C ASP A 75 13.70 42.38 5.58
N GLY A 76 14.07 41.13 5.29
CA GLY A 76 14.04 40.01 6.21
C GLY A 76 14.71 38.79 5.59
N GLY A 77 16.04 38.83 5.50
CA GLY A 77 16.88 37.92 4.71
C GLY A 77 16.62 36.41 4.90
N PHE A 78 16.26 35.76 3.79
CA PHE A 78 16.16 34.30 3.66
C PHE A 78 17.42 33.66 3.03
N SER A 79 18.52 34.40 2.87
CA SER A 79 19.73 33.94 2.16
C SER A 79 20.74 33.15 3.01
N GLY A 80 20.44 32.89 4.30
CA GLY A 80 21.35 32.21 5.23
C GLY A 80 21.00 30.76 5.63
N LEU A 81 19.93 30.16 5.10
CA LEU A 81 19.32 28.97 5.72
C LEU A 81 19.75 27.59 5.18
N ILE A 82 20.66 27.51 4.19
CA ILE A 82 20.95 26.24 3.51
C ILE A 82 22.27 25.55 3.98
N SER A 83 23.03 26.12 4.90
CA SER A 83 24.21 25.45 5.48
C SER A 83 23.97 25.00 6.93
N TRP A 84 23.86 23.69 7.12
CA TRP A 84 24.16 22.95 8.37
C TRP A 84 23.40 23.31 9.67
N SER A 85 22.31 24.09 9.63
CA SER A 85 21.53 24.43 10.82
C SER A 85 20.28 23.57 11.06
N LEU A 86 19.80 22.78 10.09
CA LEU A 86 18.53 22.03 10.18
C LEU A 86 18.51 20.91 11.24
N ALA A 87 19.66 20.35 11.62
CA ALA A 87 19.69 19.24 12.59
C ALA A 87 19.25 19.63 14.01
N LYS A 88 19.56 20.86 14.46
CA LYS A 88 19.21 21.37 15.79
C LYS A 88 17.71 21.70 15.96
N PRO A 89 17.04 22.43 15.04
CA PRO A 89 15.59 22.65 15.10
C PRO A 89 14.81 21.37 14.85
N VAL A 90 15.30 20.43 14.01
CA VAL A 90 14.69 19.11 13.86
C VAL A 90 14.78 18.29 15.16
N GLY A 91 15.93 18.27 15.82
CA GLY A 91 16.07 17.63 17.14
C GLY A 91 15.18 18.26 18.21
N GLY A 92 15.13 19.60 18.26
CA GLY A 92 14.28 20.35 19.18
C GLY A 92 12.78 20.16 18.94
N THR A 93 12.35 20.11 17.67
CA THR A 93 10.95 19.85 17.30
C THR A 93 10.53 18.41 17.60
N ILE A 94 11.42 17.43 17.41
CA ILE A 94 11.17 16.04 17.83
C ILE A 94 11.02 15.96 19.35
N LEU A 95 11.92 16.59 20.12
CA LEU A 95 11.84 16.63 21.59
C LEU A 95 10.57 17.35 22.07
N ALA A 96 10.21 18.48 21.47
CA ALA A 96 8.99 19.22 21.79
C ALA A 96 7.73 18.42 21.41
N PHE A 97 7.74 17.74 20.27
CA PHE A 97 6.65 16.85 19.86
C PHE A 97 6.50 15.66 20.83
N LEU A 98 7.61 15.02 21.22
CA LEU A 98 7.60 13.94 22.21
C LEU A 98 7.09 14.44 23.56
N ALA A 99 7.60 15.58 24.04
CA ALA A 99 7.13 16.21 25.29
C ALA A 99 5.64 16.58 25.24
N PHE A 100 5.16 17.10 24.10
CA PHE A 100 3.75 17.38 23.87
C PHE A 100 2.90 16.11 23.87
N GLN A 101 3.34 15.04 23.20
CA GLN A 101 2.63 13.76 23.25
C GLN A 101 2.61 13.19 24.68
N LEU A 102 3.71 13.27 25.43
CA LEU A 102 3.79 12.82 26.83
C LEU A 102 2.90 13.62 27.77
N PHE A 103 2.89 14.95 27.63
CA PHE A 103 2.02 15.83 28.39
C PHE A 103 0.54 15.52 28.10
N ARG A 104 0.22 15.25 26.84
CA ARG A 104 -1.14 14.95 26.39
C ARG A 104 -1.61 13.55 26.79
N LEU A 105 -0.73 12.55 26.83
CA LEU A 105 -1.01 11.21 27.34
C LEU A 105 -1.47 11.22 28.81
N ARG A 106 -1.03 12.22 29.60
CA ARG A 106 -1.47 12.40 30.98
C ARG A 106 -2.94 12.86 31.11
N TRP A 107 -3.52 13.45 30.06
CA TRP A 107 -4.83 14.11 30.11
C TRP A 107 -5.95 13.33 29.38
N THR A 108 -5.63 12.24 28.69
CA THR A 108 -6.61 11.43 27.95
C THR A 108 -6.70 10.02 28.53
N ARG A 109 -7.78 9.73 29.26
CA ARG A 109 -8.15 8.36 29.64
C ARG A 109 -8.99 7.76 28.53
N ALA A 110 -8.53 6.66 27.94
CA ALA A 110 -9.43 5.77 27.21
C ALA A 110 -10.25 4.99 28.24
N GLU A 111 -11.56 4.86 28.02
CA GLU A 111 -12.36 3.87 28.73
C GLU A 111 -11.80 2.48 28.41
N GLN A 112 -11.36 1.78 29.45
CA GLN A 112 -10.89 0.40 29.34
C GLN A 112 -12.07 -0.50 29.63
N GLU A 113 -12.41 -1.38 28.70
CA GLU A 113 -13.25 -2.53 29.06
C GLU A 113 -12.46 -3.42 30.03
N PRO A 114 -13.08 -3.88 31.13
CA PRO A 114 -12.41 -4.74 32.08
C PRO A 114 -12.05 -6.07 31.42
N TRP A 115 -10.75 -6.34 31.29
CA TRP A 115 -10.24 -7.59 30.75
C TRP A 115 -10.16 -8.65 31.84
N ASN A 116 -10.97 -9.70 31.71
CA ASN A 116 -11.05 -10.82 32.65
C ASN A 116 -10.33 -12.09 32.14
N GLY A 117 -9.56 -11.98 31.05
CA GLY A 117 -8.84 -13.12 30.47
C GLY A 117 -7.50 -13.42 31.19
N PRO A 118 -6.87 -14.58 30.92
CA PRO A 118 -5.78 -15.10 31.74
C PRO A 118 -4.43 -14.39 31.57
N ALA A 119 -4.22 -13.65 30.47
CA ALA A 119 -2.95 -13.02 30.13
C ALA A 119 -3.05 -11.49 30.07
N LYS A 120 -1.90 -10.81 30.14
CA LYS A 120 -1.79 -9.35 30.05
C LYS A 120 -1.03 -8.92 28.80
N ALA A 121 -1.20 -7.66 28.39
CA ALA A 121 -0.34 -7.06 27.38
C ALA A 121 1.06 -6.82 27.95
N LEU A 122 2.11 -7.21 27.23
CA LEU A 122 3.50 -7.14 27.69
C LEU A 122 4.43 -6.59 26.59
N LEU A 123 5.45 -5.85 27.00
CA LEU A 123 6.58 -5.47 26.13
C LEU A 123 7.70 -6.51 26.31
N PHE A 124 8.23 -7.01 25.19
CA PHE A 124 9.34 -7.98 25.20
C PHE A 124 10.57 -7.38 24.50
N PRO A 125 11.49 -6.74 25.26
CA PRO A 125 12.85 -6.46 24.81
C PRO A 125 13.52 -7.74 24.31
N CYS A 126 13.86 -7.80 23.03
CA CYS A 126 14.45 -8.99 22.43
C CYS A 126 15.66 -8.64 21.56
N ARG A 127 16.40 -9.69 21.22
CA ARG A 127 17.45 -9.67 20.21
C ARG A 127 17.15 -10.72 19.17
N THR A 128 17.28 -10.34 17.90
CA THR A 128 17.18 -11.27 16.79
C THR A 128 18.58 -11.63 16.32
N THR A 129 18.86 -12.92 16.19
CA THR A 129 20.11 -13.44 15.64
C THR A 129 19.84 -14.20 14.36
N HIS A 130 20.68 -14.01 13.35
CA HIS A 130 20.66 -14.77 12.11
C HIS A 130 22.04 -15.37 11.90
N ALA A 131 22.13 -16.69 11.85
CA ALA A 131 23.36 -17.41 11.56
C ALA A 131 23.16 -18.26 10.30
N ARG A 132 23.80 -17.83 9.21
CA ARG A 132 23.91 -18.60 7.97
C ARG A 132 25.10 -19.53 8.06
N MET A 133 24.86 -20.81 7.87
CA MET A 133 25.88 -21.87 7.88
C MET A 133 26.29 -22.31 6.47
N PHE A 134 25.40 -22.09 5.48
CA PHE A 134 25.60 -22.50 4.09
C PHE A 134 24.91 -21.52 3.09
N PRO A 135 25.46 -21.30 1.88
CA PRO A 135 26.77 -21.75 1.40
C PRO A 135 27.93 -20.96 1.99
N GLU A 136 27.73 -19.66 2.24
CA GLU A 136 28.71 -18.77 2.87
C GLU A 136 28.33 -18.51 4.34
N LYS A 137 29.31 -18.62 5.24
CA LYS A 137 29.09 -18.35 6.66
C LYS A 137 28.93 -16.84 6.90
N HIS A 138 27.83 -16.46 7.53
CA HIS A 138 27.57 -15.08 7.92
C HIS A 138 26.63 -15.06 9.12
N SER A 139 26.96 -14.28 10.14
CA SER A 139 26.10 -14.14 11.32
C SER A 139 26.01 -12.69 11.76
N PHE A 140 24.82 -12.28 12.16
CA PHE A 140 24.59 -10.95 12.72
C PHE A 140 23.47 -11.00 13.77
N SER A 141 23.48 -10.01 14.66
CA SER A 141 22.47 -9.86 15.70
C SER A 141 22.09 -8.39 15.87
N TYR A 142 20.83 -8.13 16.18
CA TYR A 142 20.35 -6.76 16.40
C TYR A 142 19.19 -6.76 17.39
N SER A 143 19.05 -5.66 18.14
CA SER A 143 17.90 -5.43 19.03
C SER A 143 16.60 -5.41 18.22
N TYR A 144 15.57 -6.03 18.75
CA TYR A 144 14.27 -6.17 18.13
C TYR A 144 13.20 -6.15 19.23
N LEU A 145 12.27 -5.21 19.16
CA LEU A 145 11.19 -5.11 20.14
C LEU A 145 9.96 -5.83 19.60
N VAL A 146 9.36 -6.69 20.42
CA VAL A 146 8.05 -7.25 20.15
C VAL A 146 7.10 -6.98 21.30
N VAL A 147 5.82 -6.92 20.97
CA VAL A 147 4.71 -6.68 21.87
C VAL A 147 3.88 -7.94 21.91
N GLY A 148 3.52 -8.38 23.11
CA GLY A 148 2.55 -9.45 23.32
C GLY A 148 1.20 -8.91 23.76
N VAL A 149 0.12 -9.39 23.18
CA VAL A 149 -1.25 -9.08 23.62
C VAL A 149 -2.14 -10.31 23.63
N PRO A 150 -3.05 -10.43 24.61
CA PRO A 150 -4.11 -11.43 24.55
C PRO A 150 -5.02 -11.17 23.34
N VAL A 151 -5.29 -12.20 22.57
CA VAL A 151 -6.20 -12.11 21.43
C VAL A 151 -7.63 -11.95 21.95
N GLY A 152 -8.29 -10.87 21.53
CA GLY A 152 -9.62 -10.48 22.01
C GLY A 152 -9.60 -9.35 23.04
N TRP A 153 -8.44 -9.02 23.62
CA TRP A 153 -8.29 -7.81 24.42
C TRP A 153 -8.45 -6.57 23.52
N GLN A 154 -9.11 -5.53 24.03
CA GLN A 154 -9.23 -4.22 23.39
C GLN A 154 -9.03 -3.14 24.45
N GLY A 155 -8.35 -2.05 24.08
CA GLY A 155 -8.05 -0.94 24.96
C GLY A 155 -6.57 -0.57 24.95
N THR A 156 -6.14 0.08 26.02
CA THR A 156 -4.78 0.61 26.17
C THR A 156 -4.18 0.17 27.49
N ALA A 157 -2.97 -0.38 27.49
CA ALA A 157 -2.24 -0.79 28.68
C ALA A 157 -1.10 0.21 28.95
N GLY A 158 -1.22 0.94 30.07
CA GLY A 158 -0.21 1.90 30.54
C GLY A 158 0.14 2.99 29.52
N ASP A 159 -0.75 3.34 28.59
CA ASP A 159 -0.51 4.26 27.46
C ASP A 159 0.61 3.83 26.50
N MET A 160 1.18 2.64 26.70
CA MET A 160 2.30 2.12 25.93
C MET A 160 1.82 1.20 24.81
N ILE A 161 0.87 0.31 25.10
CA ILE A 161 0.33 -0.65 24.13
C ILE A 161 -1.15 -0.36 23.94
N SER A 162 -1.63 -0.35 22.70
CA SER A 162 -3.07 -0.33 22.40
C SER A 162 -3.47 -1.35 21.36
N THR A 163 -4.74 -1.76 21.41
CA THR A 163 -5.40 -2.50 20.34
C THR A 163 -6.89 -2.17 20.30
N GLY A 164 -7.49 -2.18 19.11
CA GLY A 164 -8.93 -1.87 18.94
C GLY A 164 -9.34 -0.42 19.17
N VAL A 165 -8.40 0.49 19.49
CA VAL A 165 -8.70 1.90 19.76
C VAL A 165 -8.87 2.68 18.46
N LYS A 166 -10.11 3.11 18.17
CA LYS A 166 -10.44 3.94 17.02
C LYS A 166 -10.13 5.42 17.33
N THR A 167 -9.04 5.94 16.77
CA THR A 167 -8.75 7.39 16.75
C THR A 167 -9.18 7.99 15.42
N SER A 168 -9.65 9.24 15.42
CA SER A 168 -9.82 10.01 14.18
C SER A 168 -8.47 10.12 13.43
N SER A 169 -8.37 9.47 12.27
CA SER A 169 -7.14 9.38 11.49
C SER A 169 -6.94 10.65 10.66
N GLY A 170 -6.15 11.58 11.18
CA GLY A 170 -5.67 12.76 10.44
C GLY A 170 -4.50 13.45 11.14
N LEU A 171 -3.62 14.10 10.37
CA LEU A 171 -2.54 14.96 10.88
C LEU A 171 -3.08 16.02 11.86
N SER A 172 -4.31 16.49 11.66
CA SER A 172 -5.01 17.41 12.56
C SER A 172 -5.34 16.81 13.93
N SER A 173 -5.56 15.49 14.03
CA SER A 173 -5.81 14.81 15.31
C SER A 173 -4.58 14.87 16.24
N TRP A 174 -3.37 14.91 15.65
CA TRP A 174 -2.13 15.04 16.39
C TRP A 174 -2.03 16.39 17.11
N PHE A 175 -2.68 17.44 16.61
CA PHE A 175 -2.69 18.80 17.18
C PHE A 175 -3.99 19.21 17.88
N SER A 176 -5.06 18.42 17.81
CA SER A 176 -6.33 18.72 18.49
C SER A 176 -6.18 18.79 20.03
N LEU A 177 -6.98 19.59 20.74
CA LEU A 177 -7.01 19.63 22.21
C LEU A 177 -8.21 18.87 22.81
N ALA A 178 -9.09 18.30 21.97
CA ALA A 178 -10.28 17.60 22.43
C ALA A 178 -9.93 16.26 23.13
N PRO A 179 -10.66 15.87 24.20
CA PRO A 179 -10.55 14.55 24.80
C PRO A 179 -10.96 13.47 23.78
N GLN A 180 -10.06 12.55 23.45
CA GLN A 180 -10.34 11.43 22.55
C GLN A 180 -9.64 10.19 23.10
N ALA A 181 -10.28 9.02 22.99
CA ALA A 181 -9.62 7.74 23.21
C ALA A 181 -8.42 7.64 22.26
N ARG A 182 -7.22 7.43 22.81
CA ARG A 182 -5.97 7.44 22.04
C ARG A 182 -5.26 6.09 22.04
N LYS A 183 -4.67 5.81 20.88
CA LYS A 183 -3.71 4.74 20.68
C LYS A 183 -2.49 4.97 21.58
N GLY A 184 -1.96 3.89 22.14
CA GLY A 184 -0.68 3.90 22.85
C GLY A 184 0.48 4.13 21.89
N TRP A 185 1.69 4.24 22.43
CA TRP A 185 2.91 4.38 21.62
C TRP A 185 3.09 3.25 20.61
N TYR A 186 2.75 2.03 21.03
CA TYR A 186 2.74 0.83 20.23
C TYR A 186 1.30 0.39 19.98
N ASP A 187 0.89 0.40 18.71
CA ASP A 187 -0.48 0.08 18.32
C ASP A 187 -0.54 -1.23 17.54
N ILE A 188 -1.47 -2.09 17.92
CA ILE A 188 -1.77 -3.35 17.25
C ILE A 188 -3.13 -3.20 16.58
N ASP A 189 -3.07 -2.90 15.29
CA ASP A 189 -4.25 -2.78 14.44
C ASP A 189 -4.61 -4.15 13.86
N ALA A 190 -5.83 -4.61 14.10
CA ALA A 190 -6.30 -5.90 13.59
C ALA A 190 -6.20 -6.00 12.06
N GLY A 191 -6.30 -4.89 11.34
CA GLY A 191 -6.15 -4.84 9.88
C GLY A 191 -4.77 -5.30 9.37
N ASP A 192 -3.75 -5.27 10.23
CA ASP A 192 -2.39 -5.66 9.87
C ASP A 192 -2.14 -7.16 9.88
N TYR A 193 -3.03 -8.00 10.42
CA TYR A 193 -2.72 -9.41 10.70
C TYR A 193 -3.60 -10.39 9.95
N LEU A 194 -3.14 -11.65 9.82
CA LEU A 194 -3.88 -12.76 9.19
C LEU A 194 -4.44 -12.39 7.80
N GLN A 195 -5.74 -12.57 7.55
CA GLN A 195 -6.35 -12.15 6.28
C GLN A 195 -6.36 -10.61 6.15
N ARG A 196 -6.15 -10.07 4.94
CA ARG A 196 -6.25 -8.61 4.72
C ARG A 196 -7.68 -8.11 4.93
N GLY A 197 -7.81 -6.88 5.43
CA GLY A 197 -9.11 -6.28 5.72
C GLY A 197 -9.70 -6.76 7.06
N MET A 198 -11.02 -6.67 7.18
CA MET A 198 -11.80 -7.15 8.34
C MET A 198 -11.28 -6.66 9.72
N ALA A 199 -10.79 -5.43 9.78
CA ALA A 199 -10.23 -4.87 11.01
C ALA A 199 -11.32 -4.74 12.11
N GLU A 200 -12.58 -4.62 11.72
CA GLU A 200 -13.76 -4.53 12.59
C GLU A 200 -14.04 -5.82 13.37
N LEU A 201 -13.60 -7.00 12.86
CA LEU A 201 -13.69 -8.26 13.60
C LEU A 201 -12.72 -8.33 14.79
N GLY A 202 -11.76 -7.40 14.86
CA GLY A 202 -10.68 -7.44 15.84
C GLY A 202 -9.76 -8.65 15.66
N LEU A 203 -8.80 -8.82 16.58
CA LEU A 203 -7.85 -9.93 16.49
C LEU A 203 -8.53 -11.30 16.64
N ARG A 204 -9.54 -11.42 17.51
CA ARG A 204 -10.22 -12.69 17.78
C ARG A 204 -11.04 -13.15 16.58
N GLY A 205 -11.91 -12.30 16.03
CA GLY A 205 -12.74 -12.69 14.90
C GLY A 205 -11.90 -13.03 13.65
N LYS A 206 -10.76 -12.37 13.45
CA LYS A 206 -9.83 -12.71 12.36
C LYS A 206 -9.12 -14.04 12.58
N LEU A 207 -8.74 -14.36 13.82
CA LEU A 207 -8.22 -15.69 14.17
C LEU A 207 -9.25 -16.78 13.87
N ASP A 208 -10.50 -16.56 14.28
CA ASP A 208 -11.59 -17.51 14.08
C ASP A 208 -11.87 -17.75 12.60
N ALA A 209 -11.95 -16.68 11.81
CA ALA A 209 -12.10 -16.76 10.37
C ALA A 209 -10.94 -17.54 9.73
N TYR A 210 -9.69 -17.28 10.13
CA TYR A 210 -8.54 -18.03 9.62
C TYR A 210 -8.62 -19.52 9.99
N LEU A 211 -8.93 -19.88 11.24
CA LEU A 211 -9.05 -21.27 11.67
C LEU A 211 -10.15 -22.02 10.88
N GLN A 212 -11.29 -21.37 10.64
CA GLN A 212 -12.35 -21.91 9.78
C GLN A 212 -11.86 -22.19 8.35
N THR A 213 -11.04 -21.30 7.77
CA THR A 213 -10.43 -21.57 6.44
C THR A 213 -9.46 -22.75 6.44
N GLN A 214 -8.93 -23.13 7.60
CA GLN A 214 -8.09 -24.32 7.78
C GLN A 214 -8.90 -25.57 8.14
N GLY A 215 -10.24 -25.49 8.18
CA GLY A 215 -11.11 -26.60 8.59
C GLY A 215 -11.04 -26.93 10.08
N VAL A 216 -10.62 -25.96 10.92
CA VAL A 216 -10.46 -26.12 12.36
C VAL A 216 -11.55 -25.34 13.08
N ASP A 217 -12.27 -25.99 14.01
CA ASP A 217 -13.23 -25.32 14.88
C ASP A 217 -12.50 -24.35 15.83
N PRO A 218 -12.78 -23.03 15.78
CA PRO A 218 -12.13 -22.07 16.66
C PRO A 218 -12.39 -22.28 18.16
N SER A 219 -13.45 -23.02 18.52
CA SER A 219 -13.82 -23.29 19.92
C SER A 219 -12.77 -24.10 20.68
N ILE A 220 -11.95 -24.88 19.96
CA ILE A 220 -10.87 -25.69 20.56
C ILE A 220 -9.73 -24.83 21.11
N TYR A 221 -9.62 -23.58 20.64
CA TYR A 221 -8.65 -22.60 21.11
C TYR A 221 -9.35 -21.38 21.71
N PRO A 222 -9.98 -21.50 22.90
CA PRO A 222 -10.70 -20.39 23.52
C PRO A 222 -9.78 -19.21 23.89
N HIS A 223 -8.49 -19.46 24.03
CA HIS A 223 -7.49 -18.44 24.36
C HIS A 223 -6.37 -18.41 23.33
N ALA A 224 -5.89 -17.20 23.03
CA ALA A 224 -4.73 -17.00 22.17
C ALA A 224 -3.92 -15.77 22.60
N TYR A 225 -2.64 -15.76 22.25
CA TYR A 225 -1.71 -14.67 22.56
C TYR A 225 -0.89 -14.33 21.32
N LEU A 226 -0.94 -13.06 20.89
CA LEU A 226 -0.21 -12.56 19.74
C LEU A 226 1.08 -11.90 20.19
N VAL A 227 2.21 -12.36 19.69
CA VAL A 227 3.53 -11.72 19.85
C VAL A 227 4.01 -11.20 18.50
N THR A 228 4.24 -9.89 18.40
CA THR A 228 4.45 -9.23 17.11
C THR A 228 5.26 -7.94 17.21
N ALA A 229 5.83 -7.47 16.10
CA ALA A 229 6.27 -6.07 16.00
C ALA A 229 5.07 -5.15 15.79
N ALA A 230 4.71 -4.36 16.79
CA ALA A 230 3.59 -3.42 16.74
C ALA A 230 3.94 -2.16 15.92
N ARG A 231 2.91 -1.41 15.49
CA ARG A 231 3.10 -0.10 14.87
C ARG A 231 3.66 0.88 15.89
N PHE A 232 4.67 1.67 15.50
CA PHE A 232 5.19 2.75 16.32
C PHE A 232 5.05 4.07 15.57
N LEU A 233 4.29 5.02 16.11
CA LEU A 233 3.95 6.30 15.46
C LEU A 233 3.41 6.13 14.01
N GLY A 234 2.63 5.07 13.79
CA GLY A 234 2.06 4.73 12.48
C GLY A 234 3.00 4.00 11.52
N TYR A 235 4.31 3.91 11.82
CA TYR A 235 5.24 3.08 11.05
C TYR A 235 5.12 1.62 11.45
N HIS A 236 5.08 0.74 10.44
CA HIS A 236 4.92 -0.70 10.65
C HIS A 236 5.88 -1.48 9.73
N PHE A 237 6.80 -2.22 10.33
CA PHE A 237 7.64 -3.19 9.64
C PHE A 237 7.70 -4.47 10.47
N ASN A 238 7.01 -5.50 10.02
CA ASN A 238 6.78 -6.71 10.79
C ASN A 238 7.08 -7.97 9.95
N PRO A 239 8.31 -8.52 9.99
CA PRO A 239 8.69 -9.73 9.27
C PRO A 239 8.00 -11.01 9.77
N VAL A 240 7.62 -11.08 11.05
CA VAL A 240 7.01 -12.28 11.62
C VAL A 240 6.18 -11.98 12.87
N SER A 241 5.00 -12.60 12.95
CA SER A 241 4.16 -12.65 14.15
C SER A 241 3.92 -14.08 14.60
N PHE A 242 3.85 -14.28 15.91
CA PHE A 242 3.62 -15.58 16.54
C PHE A 242 2.30 -15.54 17.29
N TRP A 243 1.35 -16.35 16.84
CA TRP A 243 0.08 -16.56 17.53
C TRP A 243 0.17 -17.85 18.32
N TYR A 244 0.20 -17.76 19.64
CA TYR A 244 0.13 -18.92 20.54
C TYR A 244 -1.34 -19.24 20.80
N LEU A 245 -1.77 -20.46 20.49
CA LEU A 245 -3.14 -20.92 20.65
C LEU A 245 -3.21 -21.91 21.81
N TYR A 246 -4.13 -21.66 22.74
CA TYR A 246 -4.23 -22.42 23.98
C TYR A 246 -5.58 -23.11 24.07
N GLY A 247 -5.58 -24.33 24.60
CA GLY A 247 -6.78 -25.09 24.91
C GLY A 247 -7.57 -24.50 26.08
N ALA A 248 -8.72 -25.12 26.39
CA ALA A 248 -9.56 -24.73 27.53
C ALA A 248 -8.84 -24.87 28.89
N ASP A 249 -7.87 -25.77 28.98
CA ASP A 249 -6.98 -25.98 30.12
C ASP A 249 -5.85 -24.93 30.21
N LYS A 250 -5.79 -23.97 29.27
CA LYS A 250 -4.75 -22.94 29.15
C LYS A 250 -3.36 -23.52 28.87
N SER A 251 -3.25 -24.73 28.33
CA SER A 251 -2.00 -25.28 27.82
C SER A 251 -1.79 -24.87 26.35
N LEU A 252 -0.54 -24.70 25.93
CA LEU A 252 -0.21 -24.38 24.54
C LEU A 252 -0.52 -25.59 23.65
N ALA A 253 -1.49 -25.43 22.76
CA ALA A 253 -2.00 -26.51 21.92
C ALA A 253 -1.65 -26.36 20.44
N ALA A 254 -1.44 -25.13 19.95
CA ALA A 254 -0.98 -24.88 18.58
C ALA A 254 -0.34 -23.50 18.45
N MET A 255 0.29 -23.24 17.30
CA MET A 255 0.78 -21.91 16.95
C MET A 255 0.45 -21.54 15.52
N ILE A 256 0.20 -20.26 15.24
CA ILE A 256 0.22 -19.73 13.86
C ILE A 256 1.48 -18.88 13.70
N LEU A 257 2.31 -19.26 12.74
CA LEU A 257 3.44 -18.45 12.31
C LEU A 257 3.01 -17.60 11.11
N GLU A 258 2.84 -16.30 11.31
CA GLU A 258 2.55 -15.35 10.25
C GLU A 258 3.86 -14.74 9.76
N VAL A 259 4.26 -15.04 8.52
CA VAL A 259 5.51 -14.56 7.93
C VAL A 259 5.19 -13.55 6.84
N ASN A 260 5.79 -12.36 6.94
CA ASN A 260 5.69 -11.31 5.93
C ASN A 260 7.04 -11.12 5.23
N ASN A 261 7.04 -10.79 3.94
CA ASN A 261 8.26 -10.44 3.21
C ASN A 261 8.32 -8.95 2.85
N THR A 262 9.44 -8.51 2.31
CA THR A 262 9.66 -7.11 1.90
C THR A 262 8.89 -6.71 0.64
N PHE A 263 8.14 -7.63 0.03
CA PHE A 263 7.29 -7.39 -1.13
C PHE A 263 5.82 -7.17 -0.73
N ASP A 264 5.55 -6.97 0.57
CA ASP A 264 4.20 -6.90 1.14
C ASP A 264 3.40 -8.18 0.85
N GLU A 265 4.04 -9.36 0.80
CA GLU A 265 3.32 -10.64 0.74
C GLU A 265 3.29 -11.28 2.13
N ARG A 266 2.31 -12.15 2.36
CA ARG A 266 2.10 -12.83 3.65
C ARG A 266 1.84 -14.33 3.46
N ARG A 267 2.37 -15.13 4.38
CA ARG A 267 2.07 -16.56 4.49
C ARG A 267 1.87 -16.93 5.96
N MET A 268 0.70 -17.49 6.29
CA MET A 268 0.41 -18.03 7.63
C MET A 268 0.64 -19.54 7.63
N TYR A 269 1.29 -20.09 8.65
CA TYR A 269 1.44 -21.53 8.86
C TYR A 269 0.77 -21.92 10.18
N LEU A 270 -0.24 -22.79 10.14
CA LEU A 270 -0.81 -23.39 11.35
C LEU A 270 0.05 -24.60 11.75
N LEU A 271 0.61 -24.56 12.96
CA LEU A 271 1.53 -25.54 13.51
C LEU A 271 0.88 -26.20 14.72
N THR A 272 0.44 -27.44 14.56
CA THR A 272 0.00 -28.29 15.65
C THR A 272 1.15 -29.20 16.09
N PRO A 273 1.27 -29.51 17.40
CA PRO A 273 2.09 -30.62 17.85
C PRO A 273 1.68 -31.86 17.06
N LYS A 274 2.65 -32.55 16.46
CA LYS A 274 2.35 -33.88 15.93
C LYS A 274 2.23 -34.83 17.10
N ASP A 275 1.28 -35.75 17.03
CA ASP A 275 1.35 -37.02 17.77
C ASP A 275 2.52 -37.83 17.20
N ASP A 276 3.74 -37.37 17.42
CA ASP A 276 4.93 -38.16 17.14
C ASP A 276 4.96 -39.24 18.22
N SER A 277 4.31 -40.37 17.91
CA SER A 277 4.41 -41.67 18.59
C SER A 277 5.85 -42.21 18.68
N ASP A 278 6.85 -41.44 18.23
CA ASP A 278 8.28 -41.77 18.25
C ASP A 278 9.15 -40.77 19.05
N SER A 279 8.55 -39.82 19.80
CA SER A 279 9.32 -39.06 20.79
C SER A 279 9.39 -39.80 22.13
N GLN A 280 9.98 -41.01 22.14
CA GLN A 280 10.47 -41.60 23.38
C GLN A 280 11.61 -40.73 23.93
N ILE A 281 11.33 -40.14 25.09
CA ILE A 281 12.23 -39.87 26.23
C ILE A 281 13.71 -39.72 25.84
N ALA A 282 14.17 -38.48 25.72
CA ALA A 282 15.58 -38.15 25.86
C ALA A 282 15.75 -37.21 27.06
N GLY A 283 16.11 -37.79 28.21
CA GLY A 283 16.62 -37.04 29.37
C GLY A 283 16.10 -37.47 30.73
N GLU A 284 16.24 -38.74 31.12
CA GLU A 284 16.38 -39.07 32.54
C GLU A 284 17.72 -38.52 33.04
N SER A 285 17.71 -37.31 33.57
CA SER A 285 18.73 -36.85 34.51
C SER A 285 18.19 -37.09 35.91
N LYS A 286 18.66 -38.17 36.54
CA LYS A 286 18.53 -38.37 37.98
C LYS A 286 19.24 -37.22 38.71
N GLY A 287 18.48 -36.41 39.43
CA GLY A 287 18.99 -35.35 40.28
C GLY A 287 17.83 -34.59 40.91
N VAL A 288 17.64 -34.78 42.20
CA VAL A 288 16.59 -34.18 43.02
C VAL A 288 16.70 -32.65 43.00
N GLU A 289 15.64 -31.95 42.58
CA GLU A 289 15.24 -30.64 43.11
C GLU A 289 13.79 -30.33 42.71
N GLN A 290 12.92 -30.13 43.70
CA GLN A 290 11.55 -29.67 43.53
C GLN A 290 11.56 -28.24 42.97
N SER A 291 11.24 -28.04 41.69
CA SER A 291 10.96 -26.69 41.17
C SER A 291 10.18 -26.72 39.85
N LEU A 292 8.98 -26.12 39.87
CA LEU A 292 8.10 -25.69 38.77
C LEU A 292 7.78 -26.71 37.64
N PRO A 293 6.53 -26.76 37.11
CA PRO A 293 6.25 -27.59 35.94
C PRO A 293 7.14 -27.18 34.75
N PRO A 294 7.65 -28.14 33.96
CA PRO A 294 8.51 -27.85 32.81
C PRO A 294 7.79 -26.93 31.83
N ARG A 295 8.50 -25.91 31.30
CA ARG A 295 7.93 -25.00 30.30
C ARG A 295 7.53 -25.75 29.05
N THR A 296 6.33 -25.47 28.54
CA THR A 296 5.83 -26.08 27.31
C THR A 296 6.63 -25.58 26.09
N VAL A 297 7.17 -26.52 25.31
CA VAL A 297 7.94 -26.24 24.10
C VAL A 297 7.24 -26.88 22.90
N LEU A 298 6.91 -26.08 21.88
CA LEU A 298 6.36 -26.57 20.62
C LEU A 298 7.48 -26.75 19.61
N LYS A 299 7.56 -27.95 19.02
CA LYS A 299 8.50 -28.29 17.94
C LYS A 299 7.72 -28.80 16.74
N GLN A 300 7.98 -28.23 15.57
CA GLN A 300 7.31 -28.65 14.34
C GLN A 300 8.16 -28.31 13.10
N SER A 301 8.04 -29.12 12.04
CA SER A 301 8.73 -28.91 10.76
C SER A 301 7.76 -29.01 9.59
N TRP A 302 7.96 -28.16 8.59
CA TRP A 302 7.10 -28.06 7.41
C TRP A 302 7.89 -27.64 6.17
N PRO A 303 7.38 -27.90 4.95
CA PRO A 303 8.01 -27.45 3.71
C PRO A 303 8.08 -25.93 3.62
N LYS A 304 9.20 -25.41 3.08
CA LYS A 304 9.28 -24.01 2.71
C LYS A 304 8.56 -23.81 1.38
N ASP A 305 7.62 -22.88 1.34
CA ASP A 305 6.87 -22.52 0.12
C ASP A 305 6.80 -20.99 -0.09
N PHE A 306 7.46 -20.22 0.79
CA PHE A 306 7.42 -18.76 0.78
C PHE A 306 8.79 -18.13 0.50
N HIS A 307 8.79 -17.03 -0.25
CA HIS A 307 10.00 -16.30 -0.62
C HIS A 307 10.22 -15.11 0.33
N VAL A 308 11.11 -15.30 1.31
CA VAL A 308 11.41 -14.29 2.35
C VAL A 308 12.76 -13.60 2.11
N SER A 309 13.67 -14.23 1.36
CA SER A 309 15.03 -13.74 1.17
C SER A 309 15.51 -14.01 -0.25
N PRO A 310 16.14 -13.03 -0.92
CA PRO A 310 16.72 -13.21 -2.25
C PRO A 310 17.88 -14.22 -2.24
N PHE A 311 18.43 -14.60 -1.09
CA PHE A 311 19.55 -15.54 -1.01
C PHE A 311 19.09 -16.99 -0.77
N ASN A 312 17.79 -17.26 -0.82
CA ASN A 312 17.24 -18.59 -0.60
C ASN A 312 16.06 -18.87 -1.55
N SER A 313 16.16 -19.95 -2.32
CA SER A 313 15.03 -20.53 -3.08
C SER A 313 13.86 -20.88 -2.17
N ARG A 314 12.67 -21.11 -2.75
CA ARG A 314 11.53 -21.67 -2.00
C ARG A 314 11.74 -23.12 -1.56
N HIS A 315 12.63 -23.89 -2.18
CA HIS A 315 12.88 -25.29 -1.76
C HIS A 315 13.53 -25.44 -0.39
N GLY A 316 13.18 -26.54 0.29
CA GLY A 316 13.69 -26.93 1.61
C GLY A 316 12.56 -27.07 2.62
N SER A 317 12.92 -27.07 3.90
CA SER A 317 11.96 -27.10 5.00
C SER A 317 12.36 -26.12 6.10
N TYR A 318 11.37 -25.67 6.84
CA TYR A 318 11.54 -24.96 8.10
C TYR A 318 11.34 -25.93 9.27
N SER A 319 11.98 -25.62 10.39
CA SER A 319 11.61 -26.18 11.69
C SER A 319 11.54 -25.07 12.73
N LEU A 320 10.50 -25.05 13.55
CA LEU A 320 10.34 -24.15 14.69
C LEU A 320 10.59 -24.90 15.99
N THR A 321 11.26 -24.25 16.93
CA THR A 321 11.21 -24.55 18.35
C THR A 321 10.80 -23.27 19.07
N ALA A 322 9.61 -23.27 19.67
CA ALA A 322 9.04 -22.13 20.36
C ALA A 322 8.78 -22.47 21.83
N VAL A 323 9.22 -21.58 22.71
CA VAL A 323 8.97 -21.67 24.15
C VAL A 323 7.74 -20.82 24.47
N ASP A 324 6.76 -21.40 25.17
CA ASP A 324 5.58 -20.68 25.63
C ASP A 324 5.98 -19.57 26.63
N PRO A 325 5.81 -18.28 26.28
CA PRO A 325 6.15 -17.17 27.18
C PRO A 325 5.18 -17.06 28.36
N LEU A 326 3.99 -17.66 28.29
CA LEU A 326 2.97 -17.59 29.33
C LEU A 326 2.85 -18.89 30.13
N SER A 327 3.72 -19.87 29.91
CA SER A 327 3.74 -21.12 30.67
C SER A 327 4.10 -20.88 32.14
N PRO A 328 3.44 -21.58 33.09
CA PRO A 328 2.31 -22.50 32.90
C PRO A 328 0.95 -21.78 32.90
N PHE A 329 -0.05 -22.38 32.24
CA PHE A 329 -1.47 -21.98 32.31
C PHE A 329 -1.79 -20.52 31.95
N MET A 330 -1.02 -19.94 31.02
CA MET A 330 -1.12 -18.54 30.61
C MET A 330 -0.85 -17.48 31.69
N GLN A 331 -0.20 -17.85 32.80
CA GLN A 331 0.10 -16.95 33.92
C GLN A 331 1.57 -16.47 33.95
N GLY A 332 2.43 -17.10 33.14
CA GLY A 332 3.85 -16.80 33.10
C GLY A 332 4.16 -15.46 32.42
N THR A 333 5.35 -14.94 32.73
CA THR A 333 6.02 -13.85 31.99
C THR A 333 7.42 -14.32 31.58
N GLY A 334 7.49 -15.57 31.09
CA GLY A 334 8.73 -16.27 30.75
C GLY A 334 9.43 -15.68 29.53
N PRO A 335 10.69 -16.08 29.29
CA PRO A 335 11.49 -15.57 28.19
C PRO A 335 10.89 -15.97 26.85
N LEU A 336 10.63 -14.99 25.99
CA LEU A 336 10.21 -15.22 24.62
C LEU A 336 11.38 -15.77 23.79
N THR A 337 11.38 -17.08 23.56
CA THR A 337 12.43 -17.74 22.76
C THR A 337 11.84 -18.54 21.62
N ASN A 338 12.05 -18.07 20.39
CA ASN A 338 11.64 -18.76 19.17
C ASN A 338 12.84 -18.97 18.26
N THR A 339 13.07 -20.21 17.85
CA THR A 339 14.16 -20.59 16.94
C THR A 339 13.58 -21.21 15.68
N ILE A 340 13.89 -20.63 14.53
CA ILE A 340 13.52 -21.13 13.21
C ILE A 340 14.78 -21.58 12.48
N ASN A 341 14.84 -22.84 12.09
CA ASN A 341 15.90 -23.38 11.25
C ASN A 341 15.39 -23.55 9.83
N LEU A 342 16.20 -23.16 8.86
CA LEU A 342 16.01 -23.45 7.44
C LEU A 342 16.94 -24.58 7.03
N VAL A 343 16.36 -25.66 6.54
CA VAL A 343 17.09 -26.82 5.99
C VAL A 343 16.91 -26.84 4.48
N SER A 344 17.99 -27.11 3.75
CA SER A 344 17.96 -27.27 2.29
C SER A 344 17.21 -28.54 1.88
N SER A 345 16.79 -28.62 0.62
CA SER A 345 16.23 -29.87 0.06
C SER A 345 17.20 -31.05 0.10
N LYS A 346 18.50 -30.81 0.29
CA LYS A 346 19.55 -31.83 0.46
C LYS A 346 19.87 -32.13 1.94
N GLY A 347 19.06 -31.67 2.89
CA GLY A 347 19.26 -31.91 4.33
C GLY A 347 20.28 -30.99 5.03
N HIS A 348 21.03 -30.15 4.31
CA HIS A 348 21.96 -29.21 4.95
C HIS A 348 21.25 -28.05 5.67
N GLY A 349 21.62 -27.79 6.93
CA GLY A 349 21.20 -26.59 7.66
C GLY A 349 21.77 -25.32 7.01
N LYS A 350 20.89 -24.43 6.54
CA LYS A 350 21.26 -23.20 5.82
C LYS A 350 21.33 -21.99 6.74
N LEU A 351 20.28 -21.78 7.52
CA LEU A 351 20.09 -20.58 8.32
C LEU A 351 19.41 -20.95 9.64
N VAL A 352 19.88 -20.36 10.73
CA VAL A 352 19.22 -20.39 12.03
C VAL A 352 18.86 -18.94 12.37
N ALA A 353 17.57 -18.67 12.54
CA ALA A 353 17.06 -17.39 13.02
C ALA A 353 16.50 -17.58 14.43
N ARG A 354 16.94 -16.76 15.40
CA ARG A 354 16.45 -16.83 16.78
C ARG A 354 15.95 -15.48 17.23
N LEU A 355 14.78 -15.46 17.85
CA LEU A 355 14.28 -14.40 18.69
C LEU A 355 14.54 -14.83 20.14
N ILE A 356 15.39 -14.09 20.84
CA ILE A 356 15.79 -14.38 22.23
C ILE A 356 15.54 -13.15 23.10
N PRO A 357 15.25 -13.31 24.40
CA PRO A 357 15.05 -12.19 25.32
C PRO A 357 16.33 -11.34 25.45
N ASP A 358 16.15 -10.03 25.58
CA ASP A 358 17.18 -9.03 25.89
C ASP A 358 16.77 -8.23 27.13
N GLY A 359 16.35 -8.97 28.17
CA GLY A 359 15.74 -8.46 29.39
C GLY A 359 14.43 -9.18 29.73
N ASP A 360 13.86 -8.84 30.88
CA ASP A 360 12.57 -9.37 31.33
C ASP A 360 11.40 -8.74 30.56
N ALA A 361 10.27 -9.46 30.52
CA ALA A 361 9.02 -8.92 30.01
C ALA A 361 8.53 -7.78 30.92
N ILE A 362 8.05 -6.70 30.32
CA ILE A 362 7.64 -5.49 31.05
C ILE A 362 6.12 -5.33 30.96
N ASP A 363 5.45 -5.27 32.11
CA ASP A 363 4.04 -4.89 32.22
C ASP A 363 3.93 -3.36 32.07
N PRO A 364 3.31 -2.85 30.98
CA PRO A 364 3.18 -1.41 30.78
C PRO A 364 2.29 -0.75 31.84
N ALA A 365 1.35 -1.47 32.45
CA ALA A 365 0.42 -0.92 33.44
C ALA A 365 1.14 -0.53 34.74
N THR A 366 2.28 -1.16 35.04
CA THR A 366 3.09 -0.85 36.22
C THR A 366 4.17 0.19 35.96
N MET A 367 4.33 0.67 34.72
CA MET A 367 5.37 1.64 34.37
C MET A 367 5.04 3.05 34.87
N THR A 368 5.92 3.61 35.69
CA THR A 368 5.88 5.05 35.99
C THR A 368 6.29 5.88 34.77
N LEU A 369 6.00 7.18 34.78
CA LEU A 369 6.37 8.09 33.67
C LEU A 369 7.87 8.04 33.34
N TYR A 370 8.73 7.95 34.37
CA TYR A 370 10.17 7.80 34.18
C TYR A 370 10.53 6.51 33.43
N HIS A 371 9.93 5.37 33.81
CA HIS A 371 10.15 4.10 33.12
C HIS A 371 9.67 4.16 31.67
N LYS A 372 8.51 4.79 31.40
CA LYS A 372 8.00 4.98 30.03
C LYS A 372 8.98 5.78 29.18
N LEU A 373 9.45 6.92 29.69
CA LEU A 373 10.43 7.78 29.03
C LEU A 373 11.74 7.05 28.71
N ARG A 374 12.31 6.38 29.71
CA ARG A 374 13.54 5.59 29.56
C ARG A 374 13.36 4.49 28.52
N PHE A 375 12.22 3.80 28.54
CA PHE A 375 11.91 2.74 27.59
C PHE A 375 11.83 3.27 26.16
N LEU A 376 11.10 4.37 25.94
CA LEU A 376 10.97 4.98 24.61
C LEU A 376 12.31 5.47 24.08
N ALA A 377 13.15 6.07 24.93
CA ALA A 377 14.51 6.47 24.54
C ALA A 377 15.37 5.26 24.15
N ALA A 378 15.25 4.14 24.84
CA ALA A 378 16.02 2.92 24.58
C ALA A 378 15.51 2.12 23.37
N TRP A 379 14.19 2.05 23.16
CA TRP A 379 13.56 1.10 22.23
C TRP A 379 12.71 1.73 21.14
N GLY A 380 12.23 2.97 21.29
CA GLY A 380 11.32 3.60 20.32
C GLY A 380 11.92 3.78 18.92
N TRP A 381 13.24 3.90 18.81
CA TRP A 381 13.94 4.03 17.53
C TRP A 381 14.20 2.68 16.83
N VAL A 382 14.07 1.54 17.53
CA VAL A 382 14.48 0.22 17.03
C VAL A 382 13.68 -0.21 15.81
N GLY A 383 12.37 0.08 15.78
CA GLY A 383 11.52 -0.23 14.63
C GLY A 383 12.01 0.43 13.33
N PHE A 384 12.32 1.73 13.38
CA PHE A 384 12.75 2.51 12.21
C PHE A 384 14.09 2.06 11.61
N VAL A 385 15.00 1.56 12.44
CA VAL A 385 16.33 1.12 11.98
C VAL A 385 16.35 -0.34 11.53
N THR A 386 15.31 -1.12 11.82
CA THR A 386 15.29 -2.56 11.51
C THR A 386 15.36 -2.82 10.01
N PHE A 387 14.54 -2.13 9.21
CA PHE A 387 14.58 -2.27 7.74
C PHE A 387 15.92 -1.80 7.14
N PRO A 388 16.47 -0.60 7.47
CA PRO A 388 17.81 -0.20 7.05
C PRO A 388 18.92 -1.21 7.40
N ARG A 389 18.86 -1.84 8.58
CA ARG A 389 19.80 -2.91 8.97
C ARG A 389 19.68 -4.11 8.04
N ILE A 390 18.46 -4.56 7.74
CA ILE A 390 18.22 -5.67 6.81
C ILE A 390 18.78 -5.37 5.41
N VAL A 391 18.56 -4.15 4.90
CA VAL A 391 19.10 -3.72 3.60
C VAL A 391 20.63 -3.71 3.61
N LYS A 392 21.27 -3.20 4.67
CA LYS A 392 22.72 -3.22 4.83
C LYS A 392 23.28 -4.64 4.80
N GLU A 393 22.68 -5.56 5.56
CA GLU A 393 23.11 -6.96 5.59
C GLU A 393 22.90 -7.65 4.23
N ALA A 394 21.79 -7.38 3.55
CA ALA A 394 21.57 -7.88 2.19
C ALA A 394 22.64 -7.36 1.21
N GLY A 395 23.01 -6.08 1.30
CA GLY A 395 24.09 -5.49 0.51
C GLY A 395 25.45 -6.15 0.78
N LEU A 396 25.78 -6.44 2.04
CA LEU A 396 27.00 -7.18 2.41
C LEU A 396 27.01 -8.60 1.81
N LEU A 397 25.90 -9.31 1.87
CA LEU A 397 25.76 -10.65 1.29
C LEU A 397 25.90 -10.63 -0.23
N PHE A 398 25.34 -9.62 -0.89
CA PHE A 398 25.40 -9.47 -2.34
C PHE A 398 26.78 -9.02 -2.83
N PHE A 399 27.27 -7.86 -2.39
CA PHE A 399 28.50 -7.27 -2.92
C PHE A 399 29.76 -7.92 -2.38
N ARG A 400 29.81 -8.25 -1.09
CA ARG A 400 31.03 -8.77 -0.44
C ARG A 400 31.10 -10.29 -0.45
N ARG A 401 29.99 -10.98 -0.19
CA ARG A 401 29.94 -12.46 -0.16
C ARG A 401 29.53 -13.08 -1.51
N LYS A 402 29.20 -12.27 -2.52
CA LYS A 402 28.84 -12.70 -3.88
C LYS A 402 27.81 -13.83 -3.90
N LEU A 403 26.87 -13.80 -2.95
CA LEU A 403 25.85 -14.83 -2.84
C LEU A 403 24.91 -14.79 -4.04
N HIS A 404 24.54 -15.99 -4.46
CA HIS A 404 23.57 -16.19 -5.53
C HIS A 404 22.21 -15.56 -5.18
N VAL A 405 21.68 -14.75 -6.10
CA VAL A 405 20.39 -14.09 -5.96
C VAL A 405 19.31 -14.87 -6.70
N TRP A 406 18.26 -15.17 -5.96
CA TRP A 406 16.98 -15.68 -6.42
C TRP A 406 16.04 -14.48 -6.51
N PHE A 407 15.55 -14.20 -7.71
CA PHE A 407 14.53 -13.17 -7.87
C PHE A 407 13.19 -13.63 -7.28
N ARG A 408 12.33 -12.67 -6.96
CA ARG A 408 11.04 -12.91 -6.32
C ARG A 408 10.09 -13.65 -7.28
N PRO A 409 9.62 -14.85 -6.94
CA PRO A 409 8.55 -15.52 -7.70
C PRO A 409 7.17 -14.98 -7.27
N GLU A 410 6.14 -15.11 -8.11
CA GLU A 410 4.78 -14.72 -7.68
C GLU A 410 4.28 -15.59 -6.51
N PRO A 411 3.36 -15.03 -5.69
CA PRO A 411 2.70 -15.73 -4.60
C PRO A 411 2.10 -17.06 -5.03
N LEU A 412 2.09 -18.04 -4.12
CA LEU A 412 1.32 -19.27 -4.30
C LEU A 412 -0.12 -19.07 -3.82
N LYS A 413 -0.99 -20.05 -4.11
CA LYS A 413 -2.40 -20.03 -3.67
C LYS A 413 -2.51 -19.89 -2.15
N GLU A 414 -1.59 -20.46 -1.40
CA GLU A 414 -1.58 -20.46 0.07
C GLU A 414 -1.07 -19.14 0.67
N SER A 415 -0.49 -18.28 -0.15
CA SER A 415 0.01 -16.96 0.24
C SER A 415 -0.99 -15.86 -0.11
N ILE A 416 -0.85 -14.73 0.58
CA ILE A 416 -1.55 -13.49 0.28
C ILE A 416 -0.57 -12.57 -0.46
N GLY A 417 -0.96 -12.12 -1.65
CA GLY A 417 -0.19 -11.14 -2.43
C GLY A 417 -0.18 -9.74 -1.81
N ARG A 418 0.60 -8.85 -2.41
CA ARG A 418 0.71 -7.44 -2.02
C ARG A 418 -0.60 -6.67 -2.14
N HIS A 419 -0.68 -5.52 -1.47
CA HIS A 419 -1.76 -4.58 -1.70
C HIS A 419 -1.76 -4.09 -3.16
N ALA A 420 -2.97 -3.91 -3.70
CA ALA A 420 -3.20 -3.31 -4.99
C ALA A 420 -2.98 -1.79 -4.89
N ASP A 421 -2.29 -1.23 -5.89
CA ASP A 421 -2.23 0.21 -6.07
C ASP A 421 -3.55 0.77 -6.62
N GLN A 422 -3.62 2.08 -6.84
CA GLN A 422 -4.85 2.71 -7.32
C GLN A 422 -5.26 2.24 -8.71
N THR A 423 -4.30 2.07 -9.62
CA THR A 423 -4.54 1.60 -11.00
C THR A 423 -5.11 0.18 -10.97
N GLU A 424 -4.50 -0.70 -10.19
CA GLU A 424 -4.94 -2.09 -10.05
C GLU A 424 -6.32 -2.20 -9.40
N ARG A 425 -6.65 -1.34 -8.41
CA ARG A 425 -8.00 -1.29 -7.81
C ARG A 425 -9.06 -0.90 -8.83
N GLN A 426 -8.79 0.10 -9.65
CA GLN A 426 -9.72 0.55 -10.71
C GLN A 426 -9.93 -0.54 -11.77
N LEU A 427 -8.84 -1.19 -12.19
CA LEU A 427 -8.88 -2.28 -13.14
C LEU A 427 -9.58 -3.52 -12.56
N GLU A 428 -9.37 -3.85 -11.28
CA GLU A 428 -10.07 -4.94 -10.60
C GLU A 428 -11.58 -4.74 -10.61
N ALA A 429 -12.06 -3.55 -10.25
CA ALA A 429 -13.49 -3.25 -10.21
C ALA A 429 -14.14 -3.40 -11.60
N THR A 430 -13.42 -3.02 -12.65
CA THR A 430 -13.86 -3.19 -14.04
C THR A 430 -13.79 -4.66 -14.47
N PHE A 431 -12.70 -5.36 -14.14
CA PHE A 431 -12.50 -6.78 -14.44
C PHE A 431 -13.56 -7.65 -13.77
N ARG A 432 -13.91 -7.39 -12.51
CA ARG A 432 -14.95 -8.12 -11.77
C ARG A 432 -16.31 -8.01 -12.45
N ARG A 433 -16.70 -6.80 -12.88
CA ARG A 433 -17.94 -6.57 -13.64
C ARG A 433 -17.92 -7.26 -14.99
N TYR A 434 -16.78 -7.18 -15.68
CA TYR A 434 -16.57 -7.87 -16.95
C TYR A 434 -16.65 -9.40 -16.82
N LEU A 435 -16.02 -9.98 -15.79
CA LEU A 435 -16.09 -11.41 -15.51
C LEU A 435 -17.53 -11.86 -15.23
N ARG A 436 -18.28 -11.07 -14.44
CA ARG A 436 -19.71 -11.32 -14.20
C ARG A 436 -20.51 -11.33 -15.50
N HIS A 437 -20.24 -10.40 -16.40
CA HIS A 437 -20.86 -10.36 -17.72
C HIS A 437 -20.55 -11.62 -18.55
N LEU A 438 -19.30 -12.10 -18.53
CA LEU A 438 -18.93 -13.34 -19.22
C LEU A 438 -19.69 -14.55 -18.67
N VAL A 439 -19.79 -14.68 -17.34
CA VAL A 439 -20.54 -15.78 -16.69
C VAL A 439 -22.03 -15.70 -17.03
N GLN A 440 -22.61 -14.50 -17.09
CA GLN A 440 -24.00 -14.29 -17.48
C GLN A 440 -24.31 -14.66 -18.94
N GLN A 441 -23.30 -14.66 -19.81
CA GLN A 441 -23.46 -15.06 -21.21
C GLN A 441 -23.32 -16.57 -21.44
N SER A 442 -22.92 -17.34 -20.42
CA SER A 442 -22.82 -18.79 -20.55
C SER A 442 -24.19 -19.45 -20.54
N THR A 443 -24.39 -20.40 -21.44
CA THR A 443 -25.58 -21.26 -21.50
C THR A 443 -25.47 -22.48 -20.59
N GLU A 444 -24.28 -22.77 -20.08
CA GLU A 444 -24.00 -23.93 -19.24
C GLU A 444 -24.32 -23.63 -17.76
N PRO A 445 -24.74 -24.61 -16.94
CA PRO A 445 -24.97 -24.42 -15.51
C PRO A 445 -23.65 -24.27 -14.75
N LEU A 446 -23.17 -23.05 -14.56
CA LEU A 446 -21.86 -22.71 -13.98
C LEU A 446 -21.98 -21.82 -12.74
N ALA A 447 -21.13 -22.10 -11.75
CA ALA A 447 -20.88 -21.25 -10.60
C ALA A 447 -19.38 -20.89 -10.55
N VAL A 448 -19.06 -19.61 -10.75
CA VAL A 448 -17.69 -19.10 -10.72
C VAL A 448 -17.44 -18.33 -9.42
N LYS A 449 -16.63 -18.88 -8.53
CA LYS A 449 -16.12 -18.21 -7.33
C LYS A 449 -14.87 -17.41 -7.67
N TYR A 450 -14.99 -16.10 -7.72
CA TYR A 450 -13.89 -15.19 -8.00
C TYR A 450 -13.31 -14.61 -6.70
N ILE A 451 -12.00 -14.68 -6.51
CA ILE A 451 -11.27 -14.13 -5.35
C ILE A 451 -10.24 -13.12 -5.85
N SER A 452 -10.42 -11.87 -5.45
CA SER A 452 -9.55 -10.75 -5.83
C SER A 452 -8.24 -10.70 -5.03
N ALA A 453 -7.18 -10.16 -5.64
CA ALA A 453 -5.89 -9.93 -4.99
C ALA A 453 -5.70 -8.48 -4.53
N GLY A 454 -5.06 -8.30 -3.37
CA GLY A 454 -4.51 -7.03 -2.89
C GLY A 454 -5.51 -5.96 -2.46
N LEU A 455 -6.80 -6.28 -2.45
CA LEU A 455 -7.80 -5.42 -1.82
C LEU A 455 -7.79 -5.62 -0.31
N SER A 456 -8.15 -4.58 0.42
CA SER A 456 -8.44 -4.62 1.85
C SER A 456 -9.96 -4.55 2.02
N PRO A 457 -10.69 -5.64 1.76
CA PRO A 457 -12.14 -5.64 1.83
C PRO A 457 -12.61 -5.38 3.26
N ASN A 458 -13.70 -4.62 3.39
CA ASN A 458 -14.33 -4.38 4.69
C ASN A 458 -15.09 -5.63 5.17
N LYS A 459 -15.45 -6.56 4.27
CA LYS A 459 -16.10 -7.85 4.61
C LYS A 459 -15.47 -9.03 3.87
N GLN A 460 -15.51 -10.24 4.44
CA GLN A 460 -15.01 -11.47 3.80
C GLN A 460 -15.62 -11.70 2.41
N ASP A 461 -16.91 -11.39 2.26
CA ASP A 461 -17.67 -11.52 1.02
C ASP A 461 -17.30 -10.47 -0.04
N ASP A 462 -16.70 -9.33 0.35
CA ASP A 462 -16.27 -8.32 -0.63
C ASP A 462 -15.03 -8.79 -1.41
N ALA A 463 -14.24 -9.71 -0.83
CA ALA A 463 -13.05 -10.29 -1.44
C ALA A 463 -13.38 -11.39 -2.45
N ALA A 464 -14.44 -12.16 -2.17
CA ALA A 464 -14.83 -13.36 -2.88
C ALA A 464 -16.29 -13.27 -3.35
N GLU A 465 -16.50 -13.29 -4.66
CA GLU A 465 -17.84 -13.23 -5.26
C GLU A 465 -18.18 -14.57 -5.92
N VAL A 466 -19.38 -15.10 -5.67
CA VAL A 466 -19.93 -16.26 -6.39
C VAL A 466 -20.84 -15.76 -7.51
N MET A 467 -20.43 -16.00 -8.75
CA MET A 467 -21.14 -15.60 -9.97
C MET A 467 -21.84 -16.82 -10.56
N LEU A 468 -23.16 -16.77 -10.71
CA LEU A 468 -23.96 -17.85 -11.29
C LEU A 468 -24.40 -17.50 -12.72
N SER A 469 -24.25 -18.44 -13.65
CA SER A 469 -24.85 -18.36 -14.99
C SER A 469 -26.38 -18.41 -14.91
N PRO A 470 -27.13 -17.95 -15.95
CA PRO A 470 -28.59 -17.99 -15.96
C PRO A 470 -29.12 -19.41 -15.72
N THR A 471 -28.61 -20.40 -16.44
CA THR A 471 -29.00 -21.81 -16.31
C THR A 471 -28.77 -22.38 -14.91
N ALA A 472 -27.68 -21.98 -14.24
CA ALA A 472 -27.42 -22.39 -12.86
C ALA A 472 -28.39 -21.75 -11.85
N ARG A 473 -28.82 -20.51 -12.08
CA ARG A 473 -29.83 -19.83 -11.23
C ARG A 473 -31.20 -20.47 -11.35
N ASP A 474 -31.54 -20.91 -12.55
CA ASP A 474 -32.82 -21.53 -12.87
C ASP A 474 -32.94 -22.98 -12.32
N GLY A 475 -31.87 -23.51 -11.71
CA GLY A 475 -31.87 -24.86 -11.10
C GLY A 475 -31.82 -26.00 -12.12
N ALA A 476 -31.46 -25.71 -13.37
CA ALA A 476 -31.42 -26.70 -14.45
C ALA A 476 -30.13 -27.54 -14.38
N GLY A 477 -30.16 -28.61 -13.60
CA GLY A 477 -29.13 -29.65 -13.59
C GLY A 477 -27.99 -29.47 -12.58
N ALA A 478 -26.97 -30.33 -12.68
CA ALA A 478 -25.80 -30.29 -11.80
C ALA A 478 -24.93 -29.08 -12.15
N VAL A 479 -24.75 -28.17 -11.18
CA VAL A 479 -23.97 -26.94 -11.36
C VAL A 479 -22.48 -27.25 -11.30
N GLU A 480 -21.74 -26.80 -12.30
CA GLU A 480 -20.30 -26.91 -12.35
C GLU A 480 -19.62 -25.72 -11.66
N GLU A 481 -18.91 -25.99 -10.57
CA GLU A 481 -18.16 -24.99 -9.81
C GLU A 481 -16.71 -24.77 -10.32
N LEU A 482 -16.33 -23.51 -10.47
CA LEU A 482 -14.98 -23.07 -10.84
C LEU A 482 -14.53 -21.99 -9.84
N GLU A 483 -13.30 -22.08 -9.34
CA GLU A 483 -12.70 -21.04 -8.51
C GLU A 483 -11.59 -20.34 -9.30
N ILE A 484 -11.65 -19.01 -9.37
CA ILE A 484 -10.62 -18.13 -9.96
C ILE A 484 -10.06 -17.29 -8.83
N LYS A 485 -8.81 -17.55 -8.43
CA LYS A 485 -8.10 -16.78 -7.41
C LYS A 485 -6.98 -15.99 -8.05
N VAL A 486 -7.08 -14.67 -8.05
CA VAL A 486 -5.96 -13.81 -8.42
C VAL A 486 -4.91 -13.89 -7.30
N LEU A 487 -3.66 -14.18 -7.65
CA LEU A 487 -2.57 -14.37 -6.69
C LEU A 487 -1.84 -13.05 -6.38
N THR A 488 -1.81 -12.14 -7.36
CA THR A 488 -1.13 -10.84 -7.28
C THR A 488 -1.91 -9.78 -8.05
N PRO A 489 -2.04 -8.54 -7.55
CA PRO A 489 -2.76 -7.46 -8.25
C PRO A 489 -2.24 -7.13 -9.65
N VAL A 490 -0.97 -7.48 -9.93
CA VAL A 490 -0.33 -7.30 -11.24
C VAL A 490 -1.11 -8.02 -12.36
N PHE A 491 -1.91 -9.04 -12.03
CA PHE A 491 -2.80 -9.68 -12.99
C PHE A 491 -3.71 -8.66 -13.71
N TYR A 492 -4.30 -7.69 -13.00
CA TYR A 492 -5.26 -6.77 -13.61
C TYR A 492 -4.60 -5.81 -14.60
N SER A 493 -3.42 -5.28 -14.24
CA SER A 493 -2.64 -4.43 -15.14
C SER A 493 -2.11 -5.22 -16.33
N ARG A 494 -1.77 -6.50 -16.18
CA ARG A 494 -1.37 -7.36 -17.31
C ARG A 494 -2.53 -7.79 -18.20
N PHE A 495 -3.69 -8.07 -17.63
CA PHE A 495 -4.86 -8.59 -18.35
C PHE A 495 -5.26 -7.66 -19.51
N VAL A 496 -5.24 -6.34 -19.27
CA VAL A 496 -5.60 -5.35 -20.29
C VAL A 496 -4.64 -5.29 -21.48
N HIS A 497 -3.44 -5.88 -21.41
CA HIS A 497 -2.52 -5.96 -22.55
C HIS A 497 -2.89 -7.05 -23.57
N TYR A 498 -3.68 -8.05 -23.16
CA TYR A 498 -4.05 -9.16 -24.04
C TYR A 498 -5.18 -8.76 -25.00
N ALA A 499 -5.13 -9.27 -26.23
CA ALA A 499 -6.22 -9.06 -27.19
C ALA A 499 -7.38 -10.04 -26.96
N HIS A 500 -7.08 -11.26 -26.49
CA HIS A 500 -8.04 -12.34 -26.27
C HIS A 500 -8.04 -12.83 -24.83
N ASP A 501 -9.23 -12.99 -24.26
CA ASP A 501 -9.39 -13.30 -22.84
C ASP A 501 -8.94 -14.73 -22.51
N LEU A 502 -9.22 -15.71 -23.39
CA LEU A 502 -8.72 -17.09 -23.22
C LEU A 502 -7.19 -17.14 -23.24
N GLU A 503 -6.56 -16.39 -24.16
CA GLU A 503 -5.10 -16.27 -24.19
C GLU A 503 -4.59 -15.66 -22.88
N ALA A 504 -5.23 -14.58 -22.41
CA ALA A 504 -4.88 -13.92 -21.16
C ALA A 504 -4.91 -14.90 -19.98
N PHE A 505 -6.02 -15.62 -19.80
CA PHE A 505 -6.16 -16.59 -18.71
C PHE A 505 -5.12 -17.72 -18.80
N PHE A 506 -4.89 -18.32 -19.97
CA PHE A 506 -3.93 -19.42 -20.09
C PHE A 506 -2.48 -18.96 -19.91
N CYS A 507 -2.11 -17.78 -20.43
CA CYS A 507 -0.78 -17.21 -20.22
C CYS A 507 -0.56 -16.85 -18.75
N GLU A 508 -1.54 -16.17 -18.12
CA GLU A 508 -1.42 -15.74 -16.73
C GLU A 508 -1.51 -16.92 -15.74
N LEU A 509 -2.17 -18.02 -16.09
CA LEU A 509 -2.21 -19.25 -15.30
C LEU A 509 -0.91 -20.07 -15.44
N ASN A 510 -0.50 -20.39 -16.66
CA ASN A 510 0.57 -21.37 -16.91
C ASN A 510 1.96 -20.76 -17.04
N GLU A 511 2.06 -19.55 -17.61
CA GLU A 511 3.35 -18.93 -17.92
C GLU A 511 3.77 -17.95 -16.83
N SER A 512 2.90 -17.00 -16.49
CA SER A 512 3.20 -15.93 -15.53
C SER A 512 2.77 -16.24 -14.10
N CYS A 513 1.86 -17.22 -13.92
CA CYS A 513 1.24 -17.65 -12.66
C CYS A 513 0.84 -16.48 -11.75
N THR A 514 0.08 -15.53 -12.29
CA THR A 514 -0.50 -14.40 -11.53
C THR A 514 -1.95 -14.69 -11.09
N VAL A 515 -2.56 -15.74 -11.65
CA VAL A 515 -3.88 -16.26 -11.31
C VAL A 515 -3.83 -17.78 -11.13
N TRP A 516 -4.65 -18.32 -10.24
CA TRP A 516 -4.90 -19.74 -10.06
C TRP A 516 -6.35 -20.05 -10.40
N VAL A 517 -6.58 -21.14 -11.12
CA VAL A 517 -7.90 -21.57 -11.57
C VAL A 517 -8.09 -23.05 -11.21
N SER A 518 -9.19 -23.40 -10.52
CA SER A 518 -9.40 -24.77 -10.03
C SER A 518 -9.68 -25.79 -11.14
N ARG A 519 -10.52 -25.42 -12.12
CA ARG A 519 -10.89 -26.25 -13.28
C ARG A 519 -10.72 -25.46 -14.60
N PRO A 520 -9.47 -25.34 -15.11
CA PRO A 520 -9.18 -24.54 -16.30
C PRO A 520 -9.91 -25.02 -17.57
N ASP A 521 -10.32 -26.28 -17.62
CA ASP A 521 -11.12 -26.90 -18.67
C ASP A 521 -12.51 -26.24 -18.84
N LEU A 522 -13.02 -25.56 -17.82
CA LEU A 522 -14.31 -24.85 -17.87
C LEU A 522 -14.24 -23.44 -18.44
N LEU A 523 -13.05 -22.83 -18.56
CA LEU A 523 -12.89 -21.46 -19.06
C LEU A 523 -13.56 -21.24 -20.44
N PRO A 524 -13.43 -22.15 -21.42
CA PRO A 524 -14.07 -21.96 -22.73
C PRO A 524 -15.61 -21.94 -22.70
N LYS A 525 -16.25 -22.39 -21.62
CA LYS A 525 -17.73 -22.44 -21.50
C LYS A 525 -18.36 -21.06 -21.28
N PHE A 526 -17.58 -20.07 -20.84
CA PHE A 526 -18.07 -18.70 -20.60
C PHE A 526 -17.14 -17.61 -21.15
N VAL A 527 -15.86 -17.93 -21.39
CA VAL A 527 -14.94 -17.06 -22.13
C VAL A 527 -15.06 -17.39 -23.62
N LEU A 528 -16.09 -16.80 -24.26
CA LEU A 528 -16.47 -17.12 -25.64
C LEU A 528 -15.36 -16.80 -26.65
N LYS A 529 -15.12 -17.71 -27.61
CA LYS A 529 -14.32 -17.44 -28.83
C LYS A 529 -15.06 -16.56 -29.85
N LYS A 530 -15.80 -15.54 -29.40
CA LYS A 530 -16.45 -14.60 -30.33
C LYS A 530 -15.43 -13.55 -30.79
N PRO A 531 -15.42 -13.17 -32.06
CA PRO A 531 -14.57 -12.07 -32.52
C PRO A 531 -14.97 -10.78 -31.80
N SER A 532 -13.99 -9.94 -31.47
CA SER A 532 -14.25 -8.68 -30.77
C SER A 532 -15.34 -7.87 -31.50
N PRO A 533 -16.29 -7.27 -30.77
CA PRO A 533 -17.36 -6.49 -31.36
C PRO A 533 -16.80 -5.33 -32.19
N THR A 534 -17.53 -4.95 -33.23
CA THR A 534 -17.22 -3.74 -34.01
C THR A 534 -17.38 -2.51 -33.12
N LEU A 535 -16.44 -1.56 -33.20
CA LEU A 535 -16.45 -0.30 -32.46
C LEU A 535 -17.73 0.50 -32.75
N ASN A 536 -18.75 0.36 -31.93
CA ASN A 536 -19.89 1.28 -31.86
C ASN A 536 -19.51 2.42 -30.91
N LEU A 537 -18.95 3.48 -31.47
CA LEU A 537 -18.44 4.61 -30.69
C LEU A 537 -19.47 5.73 -30.63
N SER A 538 -19.84 6.13 -29.41
CA SER A 538 -20.76 7.23 -29.15
C SER A 538 -20.10 8.62 -29.21
N SER A 539 -18.76 8.71 -29.18
CA SER A 539 -18.00 9.97 -29.10
C SER A 539 -16.69 9.94 -29.88
N LEU A 540 -16.31 11.07 -30.50
CA LEU A 540 -15.01 11.29 -31.14
C LEU A 540 -13.85 11.16 -30.15
N ALA A 541 -14.06 11.53 -28.89
CA ALA A 541 -13.05 11.37 -27.85
C ALA A 541 -12.76 9.88 -27.62
N ASP A 542 -13.79 9.04 -27.51
CA ASP A 542 -13.64 7.59 -27.33
C ASP A 542 -12.90 6.97 -28.52
N PHE A 543 -13.21 7.40 -29.74
CA PHE A 543 -12.47 6.98 -30.93
C PHE A 543 -10.96 7.26 -30.79
N ALA A 544 -10.60 8.49 -30.42
CA ALA A 544 -9.20 8.88 -30.29
C ALA A 544 -8.46 8.08 -29.20
N TYR A 545 -9.05 7.97 -28.00
CA TYR A 545 -8.45 7.20 -26.89
C TYR A 545 -8.21 5.74 -27.28
N PHE A 546 -9.23 5.06 -27.82
CA PHE A 546 -9.10 3.64 -28.14
C PHE A 546 -8.22 3.38 -29.35
N LYS A 547 -8.10 4.32 -30.30
CA LYS A 547 -7.10 4.23 -31.36
C LYS A 547 -5.67 4.31 -30.83
N ILE A 548 -5.43 5.19 -29.86
CA ILE A 548 -4.12 5.29 -29.21
C ILE A 548 -3.84 4.03 -28.38
N ILE A 549 -4.81 3.57 -27.57
CA ILE A 549 -4.69 2.33 -26.79
C ILE A 549 -4.39 1.14 -27.71
N GLN A 550 -5.12 1.00 -28.82
CA GLN A 550 -4.89 -0.04 -29.82
C GLN A 550 -3.46 0.01 -30.37
N HIS A 551 -2.94 1.21 -30.67
CA HIS A 551 -1.59 1.37 -31.20
C HIS A 551 -0.49 1.09 -30.18
N LEU A 552 -0.73 1.40 -28.90
CA LEU A 552 0.24 1.21 -27.82
C LEU A 552 0.23 -0.20 -27.23
N ARG A 553 -0.85 -0.98 -27.46
CA ARG A 553 -1.05 -2.31 -26.88
C ARG A 553 0.03 -3.28 -27.38
N THR A 554 0.74 -3.87 -26.43
CA THR A 554 1.70 -4.95 -26.68
C THR A 554 1.50 -6.06 -25.67
N ARG A 555 1.56 -7.33 -26.13
CA ARG A 555 1.47 -8.50 -25.24
C ARG A 555 2.50 -8.37 -24.12
N PRO A 556 2.12 -8.60 -22.84
CA PRO A 556 3.03 -8.36 -21.74
C PRO A 556 4.14 -9.42 -21.74
N GLU A 557 5.36 -9.02 -21.37
CA GLU A 557 6.47 -9.97 -21.24
C GLU A 557 6.12 -11.08 -20.23
N ARG A 558 6.58 -12.31 -20.51
CA ARG A 558 6.39 -13.45 -19.61
C ARG A 558 7.20 -13.23 -18.32
N ILE A 559 6.61 -13.57 -17.18
CA ILE A 559 7.33 -13.56 -15.89
C ILE A 559 8.21 -14.83 -15.83
N GLU A 560 9.50 -14.71 -16.16
CA GLU A 560 10.45 -15.83 -16.20
C GLU A 560 10.70 -16.50 -14.83
N ARG A 561 10.97 -17.82 -14.82
CA ARG A 561 11.24 -18.62 -13.60
C ARG A 561 12.14 -19.85 -13.90
N PRO A 562 13.09 -20.23 -13.00
CA PRO A 562 13.57 -19.47 -11.86
C PRO A 562 14.52 -18.38 -12.35
N LEU A 563 14.11 -17.13 -12.18
CA LEU A 563 15.00 -16.01 -12.34
C LEU A 563 16.08 -16.17 -11.26
N THR A 564 17.29 -16.47 -11.71
CA THR A 564 18.48 -16.57 -10.89
C THR A 564 19.53 -15.64 -11.49
N SER A 565 20.39 -15.04 -10.67
CA SER A 565 21.48 -14.20 -11.18
C SER A 565 22.49 -14.97 -12.04
N SER A 566 22.39 -16.30 -12.09
CA SER A 566 23.26 -17.20 -12.86
C SER A 566 22.60 -17.80 -14.11
N ALA A 567 21.28 -17.67 -14.30
CA ALA A 567 20.62 -18.12 -15.52
C ALA A 567 21.06 -17.23 -16.69
N ALA A 568 21.52 -17.87 -17.78
CA ALA A 568 21.79 -17.16 -19.03
C ALA A 568 20.49 -16.47 -19.51
N ALA A 569 20.61 -15.23 -19.99
CA ALA A 569 19.47 -14.53 -20.58
C ALA A 569 18.86 -15.39 -21.70
N VAL A 570 17.65 -15.90 -21.48
CA VAL A 570 16.91 -16.60 -22.51
C VAL A 570 16.68 -15.61 -23.64
N LYS A 571 16.92 -16.01 -24.90
CA LYS A 571 16.62 -15.17 -26.06
C LYS A 571 15.17 -14.70 -25.94
N LYS A 572 14.97 -13.38 -25.84
CA LYS A 572 13.64 -12.79 -25.82
C LYS A 572 12.85 -13.35 -27.01
N PRO A 573 11.72 -14.05 -26.80
CA PRO A 573 10.85 -14.37 -27.91
C PRO A 573 10.45 -13.05 -28.57
N ALA A 574 10.35 -13.06 -29.91
CA ALA A 574 9.95 -11.87 -30.65
C ALA A 574 8.64 -11.32 -30.05
N THR A 575 8.60 -10.01 -29.80
CA THR A 575 7.36 -9.32 -29.43
C THR A 575 6.31 -9.69 -30.46
N VAL A 576 5.26 -10.40 -30.06
CA VAL A 576 4.14 -10.70 -30.95
C VAL A 576 3.50 -9.37 -31.30
N ASP A 577 3.61 -8.99 -32.57
CA ASP A 577 2.99 -7.79 -33.08
C ASP A 577 1.48 -8.02 -33.13
N ILE A 578 0.76 -7.41 -32.20
CA ILE A 578 -0.70 -7.49 -32.11
C ILE A 578 -1.39 -6.25 -32.70
N ARG A 579 -0.68 -5.42 -33.50
CA ARG A 579 -1.23 -4.18 -34.06
C ARG A 579 -2.39 -4.41 -35.04
N ASP A 580 -2.53 -5.61 -35.60
CA ASP A 580 -3.64 -5.99 -36.47
C ASP A 580 -4.93 -6.38 -35.69
N PHE A 581 -4.87 -6.45 -34.36
CA PHE A 581 -6.01 -6.88 -33.54
C PHE A 581 -7.01 -5.74 -33.29
N ARG A 582 -8.30 -6.11 -33.33
CA ARG A 582 -9.43 -5.28 -32.88
C ARG A 582 -9.28 -4.89 -31.40
N ILE A 583 -10.17 -4.04 -30.90
CA ILE A 583 -10.30 -3.79 -29.45
C ILE A 583 -10.41 -5.12 -28.67
N SER A 584 -9.91 -5.16 -27.43
CA SER A 584 -10.10 -6.37 -26.61
C SER A 584 -11.57 -6.56 -26.25
N SER A 585 -11.94 -7.77 -25.85
CA SER A 585 -13.30 -8.05 -25.40
C SER A 585 -13.69 -7.20 -24.19
N MET A 586 -12.75 -6.97 -23.26
CA MET A 586 -12.95 -6.10 -22.10
C MET A 586 -13.14 -4.62 -22.51
N ASP A 587 -12.36 -4.11 -23.48
CA ASP A 587 -12.57 -2.77 -24.05
C ASP A 587 -13.97 -2.65 -24.67
N GLY A 588 -14.38 -3.66 -25.45
CA GLY A 588 -15.70 -3.72 -26.07
C GLY A 588 -16.83 -3.76 -25.05
N TYR A 589 -16.66 -4.53 -23.97
CA TYR A 589 -17.60 -4.55 -22.85
C TYR A 589 -17.75 -3.16 -22.21
N VAL A 590 -16.65 -2.50 -21.87
CA VAL A 590 -16.66 -1.17 -21.24
C VAL A 590 -17.35 -0.15 -22.15
N LEU A 591 -17.04 -0.15 -23.45
CA LEU A 591 -17.67 0.76 -24.40
C LEU A 591 -19.18 0.54 -24.55
N ALA A 592 -19.65 -0.70 -24.49
CA ALA A 592 -21.04 -1.04 -24.74
C ALA A 592 -21.94 -0.99 -23.49
N HIS A 593 -21.42 -1.32 -22.31
CA HIS A 593 -22.25 -1.60 -21.13
C HIS A 593 -22.00 -0.67 -19.93
N GLU A 594 -20.84 -0.02 -19.85
CA GLU A 594 -20.51 0.83 -18.70
C GLU A 594 -21.08 2.25 -18.85
N ASP A 595 -21.13 3.00 -17.75
CA ASP A 595 -21.55 4.39 -17.74
C ASP A 595 -20.44 5.35 -18.25
N PRO A 596 -20.76 6.62 -18.57
CA PRO A 596 -19.76 7.55 -19.09
C PRO A 596 -18.58 7.83 -18.13
N GLU A 597 -18.80 7.76 -16.82
CA GLU A 597 -17.77 8.01 -15.82
C GLU A 597 -16.77 6.84 -15.74
N ALA A 598 -17.27 5.60 -15.63
CA ALA A 598 -16.45 4.39 -15.63
C ALA A 598 -15.70 4.22 -16.96
N LYS A 599 -16.31 4.58 -18.10
CA LYS A 599 -15.60 4.63 -19.40
C LYS A 599 -14.41 5.60 -19.37
N LYS A 600 -14.63 6.81 -18.82
CA LYS A 600 -13.57 7.82 -18.71
C LYS A 600 -12.45 7.37 -17.78
N GLU A 601 -12.80 6.76 -16.64
CA GLU A 601 -11.83 6.24 -15.68
C GLU A 601 -11.01 5.10 -16.30
N TYR A 602 -11.67 4.12 -16.92
CA TYR A 602 -11.02 2.99 -17.58
C TYR A 602 -10.05 3.43 -18.69
N ARG A 603 -10.51 4.27 -19.64
CA ARG A 603 -9.65 4.71 -20.76
C ARG A 603 -8.45 5.52 -20.26
N SER A 604 -8.62 6.36 -19.24
CA SER A 604 -7.52 7.12 -18.63
C SER A 604 -6.53 6.19 -17.94
N CYS A 605 -7.04 5.19 -17.22
CA CYS A 605 -6.24 4.20 -16.48
C CYS A 605 -5.39 3.35 -17.44
N VAL A 606 -6.02 2.75 -18.47
CA VAL A 606 -5.33 1.92 -19.48
C VAL A 606 -4.33 2.74 -20.29
N LEU A 607 -4.69 3.95 -20.73
CA LEU A 607 -3.75 4.82 -21.46
C LEU A 607 -2.52 5.17 -20.60
N THR A 608 -2.74 5.51 -19.32
CA THR A 608 -1.64 5.81 -18.39
C THR A 608 -0.72 4.61 -18.23
N LEU A 609 -1.28 3.40 -18.09
CA LEU A 609 -0.51 2.17 -17.99
C LEU A 609 0.34 1.92 -19.24
N PHE A 610 -0.24 2.06 -20.44
CA PHE A 610 0.47 1.81 -21.70
C PHE A 610 1.52 2.87 -21.99
N LEU A 611 1.26 4.14 -21.65
CA LEU A 611 2.29 5.18 -21.70
C LEU A 611 3.43 4.86 -20.73
N ALA A 612 3.12 4.44 -19.50
CA ALA A 612 4.13 4.08 -18.52
C ALA A 612 5.03 2.93 -19.03
N ASP A 613 4.45 1.92 -19.70
CA ASP A 613 5.22 0.84 -20.34
C ASP A 613 6.25 1.37 -21.36
N LYS A 614 5.85 2.35 -22.19
CA LYS A 614 6.73 2.88 -23.26
C LYS A 614 7.77 3.88 -22.79
N ILE A 615 7.44 4.79 -21.86
CA ILE A 615 8.30 5.93 -21.50
C ILE A 615 8.74 5.96 -20.03
N ALA A 616 8.19 5.08 -19.19
CA ALA A 616 8.47 5.03 -17.76
C ALA A 616 8.76 3.60 -17.25
N LEU A 617 9.26 2.70 -18.12
CA LEU A 617 9.67 1.34 -17.76
C LEU A 617 8.55 0.51 -17.07
N GLY A 618 7.29 0.79 -17.40
CA GLY A 618 6.11 0.17 -16.78
C GLY A 618 5.77 0.69 -15.38
N ILE A 619 6.48 1.70 -14.87
CA ILE A 619 6.30 2.24 -13.51
C ILE A 619 5.40 3.47 -13.57
N VAL A 620 4.12 3.31 -13.22
CA VAL A 620 3.13 4.40 -13.21
C VAL A 620 3.53 5.58 -12.30
N PRO A 621 4.04 5.37 -11.06
CA PRO A 621 4.55 6.48 -10.25
C PRO A 621 5.71 7.25 -10.89
N LEU A 622 6.55 6.57 -11.68
CA LEU A 622 7.65 7.23 -12.40
C LEU A 622 7.12 8.11 -13.51
N LEU A 623 6.10 7.67 -14.25
CA LEU A 623 5.40 8.52 -15.23
C LEU A 623 4.79 9.76 -14.55
N GLY A 624 4.18 9.58 -13.37
CA GLY A 624 3.69 10.69 -12.55
C GLY A 624 4.80 11.66 -12.15
N ALA A 625 5.97 11.15 -11.74
CA ALA A 625 7.13 11.96 -11.38
C ALA A 625 7.74 12.69 -12.59
N GLN A 626 7.84 12.03 -13.74
CA GLN A 626 8.27 12.64 -15.01
C GLN A 626 7.32 13.77 -15.43
N ARG A 627 6.00 13.54 -15.32
CA ARG A 627 4.98 14.57 -15.56
C ARG A 627 5.18 15.74 -14.59
N LEU A 628 5.35 15.48 -13.29
CA LEU A 628 5.58 16.54 -12.29
C LEU A 628 6.85 17.33 -12.60
N ALA A 629 7.94 16.66 -12.98
CA ALA A 629 9.19 17.32 -13.38
C ALA A 629 9.00 18.21 -14.61
N LEU A 630 8.26 17.75 -15.62
CA LEU A 630 7.91 18.55 -16.80
C LEU A 630 7.01 19.74 -16.42
N GLN A 631 6.04 19.55 -15.52
CA GLN A 631 5.19 20.62 -15.01
C GLN A 631 6.02 21.69 -14.28
N VAL A 632 6.91 21.27 -13.38
CA VAL A 632 7.83 22.18 -12.67
C VAL A 632 8.75 22.89 -13.65
N LEU A 633 9.29 22.20 -14.66
CA LEU A 633 10.12 22.81 -15.70
C LEU A 633 9.35 23.84 -16.52
N PHE A 634 8.13 23.52 -16.95
CA PHE A 634 7.32 24.42 -17.73
C PHE A 634 6.87 25.64 -16.91
N ALA A 635 6.46 25.41 -15.65
CA ALA A 635 6.17 26.48 -14.71
C ALA A 635 7.39 27.37 -14.46
N TRP A 636 8.58 26.78 -14.33
CA TRP A 636 9.84 27.51 -14.22
C TRP A 636 10.14 28.32 -15.48
N LEU A 637 9.93 27.78 -16.68
CA LEU A 637 10.13 28.51 -17.94
C LEU A 637 9.16 29.68 -18.10
N LEU A 638 7.91 29.54 -17.62
CA LEU A 638 6.90 30.61 -17.64
C LEU A 638 7.02 31.62 -16.49
N SER A 639 7.77 31.29 -15.44
CA SER A 639 7.83 32.11 -14.23
C SER A 639 8.39 33.54 -14.44
N PRO A 640 9.35 33.82 -15.35
CA PRO A 640 9.79 35.20 -15.62
C PRO A 640 8.67 36.06 -16.20
N SER A 641 7.90 35.48 -17.12
CA SER A 641 6.77 36.08 -17.80
C SER A 641 5.64 36.44 -16.84
N VAL A 642 5.28 35.51 -15.95
CA VAL A 642 4.25 35.72 -14.92
C VAL A 642 4.71 36.69 -13.84
N GLY A 643 5.97 36.61 -13.42
CA GLY A 643 6.52 37.53 -12.43
C GLY A 643 6.54 39.00 -12.93
N SER A 644 6.82 39.22 -14.23
CA SER A 644 6.78 40.57 -14.82
C SER A 644 5.39 41.18 -14.67
N LEU A 645 4.33 40.39 -14.96
CA LEU A 645 2.95 40.80 -14.78
C LEU A 645 2.60 41.07 -13.30
N LEU A 646 3.10 40.25 -12.38
CA LEU A 646 2.90 40.47 -10.94
C LEU A 646 3.55 41.78 -10.48
N THR A 647 4.74 42.09 -10.97
CA THR A 647 5.46 43.33 -10.62
C THR A 647 4.75 44.56 -11.18
N GLU A 648 4.29 44.51 -12.43
CA GLU A 648 3.46 45.57 -13.03
C GLU A 648 2.15 45.76 -12.27
N PHE A 649 1.48 44.68 -11.88
CA PHE A 649 0.24 44.74 -11.11
C PHE A 649 0.45 45.36 -9.73
N VAL A 650 1.53 44.98 -9.02
CA VAL A 650 1.90 45.58 -7.73
C VAL A 650 2.22 47.07 -7.87
N GLU A 651 2.93 47.46 -8.93
CA GLU A 651 3.27 48.86 -9.19
C GLU A 651 2.02 49.70 -9.53
N VAL A 652 1.09 49.17 -10.33
CA VAL A 652 -0.21 49.81 -10.60
C VAL A 652 -1.04 49.91 -9.32
N ALA A 653 -1.13 48.85 -8.52
CA ALA A 653 -1.84 48.87 -7.25
C ALA A 653 -1.22 49.88 -6.27
N ARG A 654 0.11 49.98 -6.21
CA ARG A 654 0.81 50.97 -5.39
C ARG A 654 0.50 52.39 -5.86
N ARG A 655 0.42 52.64 -7.17
CA ARG A 655 0.04 53.95 -7.73
C ARG A 655 -1.40 54.33 -7.43
N ILE A 656 -2.33 53.36 -7.45
CA ILE A 656 -3.75 53.57 -7.09
C ILE A 656 -3.93 53.84 -5.59
N VAL A 657 -3.10 53.24 -4.73
CA VAL A 657 -3.16 53.47 -3.27
C VAL A 657 -2.52 54.80 -2.86
N VAL A 658 -1.59 55.33 -3.67
CA VAL A 658 -0.89 56.60 -3.42
C VAL A 658 -1.61 57.81 -4.06
N SER A 659 -2.50 57.59 -5.02
CA SER A 659 -3.44 58.59 -5.57
C SER A 659 -4.72 58.65 -4.76
#